data_AF-A0A4Z0PXA3-F1
#
_entry.id   AF-A0A4Z0PXA3-F1
#
_cell.length_a   1.000
_cell.length_b   1.000
_cell.length_c   1.000
_cell.angle_alpha   90.00
_cell.angle_beta   90.00
_cell.angle_gamma   90.00
#
_symmetry.space_group_name_H-M   'P 1'
#
loop_
_entity.id
_entity.type
_entity.pdbx_description
1 polymer ?
#
loop_
_entity_poly.entity_id
_entity_poly.type
_entity_poly.pdbx_seq_one_letter_code
_entity_poly.pdbx_strand_id
1 'polypeptide(L)'
;MLFAQIDTLSASALAQSTSGSPIVLAVLLVSALGLLAYWIFRPKSTQHHTLPPPPLPVPPSPGTLPIQNRPQPAPAIPKVASPTLTPKPTPVTKSQPEAAAPPPPVHSKPIPATPPPTPAAAPPARRAEPTQPTPPPATPRPAPRPAPQHPAAEQVPVPGEIKYIGYEPLPARSNSRYPYLRWPAAGKRVPVKFPRAGRSANRGYCEAAFVEHLRRFFPKSGPVRVLDNHHLPTANASRPYEPDVALLHERNGLNLFLNVEIDEPYDGANRLPTHCQGDDDSRDNFFTSRGWVVLRFAEIQVHQQPEACCAVIAHLIARLDPAYQIPETLLSVGTPAGVAVWDVVQAQKWAKARYREQYLGIIDFGRYESSGVGPAAEPLPIEAEIEKLVAQAAPLPPPPKPGTLQKANPDPRRSALSFDADAHQYYINGQPALAVSTLISRFFPEFDTEYWSAYKAAQRGCTPEEVAQEWADKAAASSRAGTILHQQIEDFYNQGTPATGSEFAHFLSFHRAFSHLVPHRTEWQVYSEELMLAGTLDFVARNTDGTLSIYDWKRSHKVVDAAGQVQLNRYQTAEGPLGDLPDCSFSHYTLQQNMYKWLLETNYGCRVRDMHLVVLHPDYDRYHLVPVPERPAHVARMLDVVRAKR
;
A
#
# COMPACT_ATOMS: atom_id res chain seq x y z
N MET A 1 -9.64 10.05 -33.37
CA MET A 1 -10.67 11.04 -32.97
C MET A 1 -11.06 10.88 -31.50
N LEU A 2 -10.09 10.97 -30.59
CA LEU A 2 -10.28 11.23 -29.14
C LEU A 2 -9.36 12.39 -28.70
N PHE A 3 -9.13 13.33 -29.63
CA PHE A 3 -8.23 14.49 -29.49
C PHE A 3 -8.81 15.76 -30.14
N ALA A 4 -10.13 15.82 -30.38
CA ALA A 4 -10.76 16.96 -31.06
C ALA A 4 -12.22 17.26 -30.60
N GLN A 5 -12.58 16.95 -29.36
CA GLN A 5 -13.86 17.37 -28.78
C GLN A 5 -13.62 17.79 -27.33
N ILE A 6 -13.30 19.08 -27.15
CA ILE A 6 -13.62 20.03 -26.05
C ILE A 6 -12.77 21.31 -26.31
N ASP A 7 -12.72 21.80 -27.55
CA ASP A 7 -12.09 23.11 -27.86
C ASP A 7 -13.09 24.12 -28.48
N THR A 8 -14.37 23.76 -28.58
CA THR A 8 -15.41 24.57 -29.22
C THR A 8 -16.41 25.21 -28.24
N LEU A 9 -16.03 25.42 -26.97
CA LEU A 9 -16.85 26.22 -26.03
C LEU A 9 -16.07 27.29 -25.24
N SER A 10 -14.81 27.57 -25.55
CA SER A 10 -14.07 28.68 -24.91
C SER A 10 -13.54 29.75 -25.89
N ALA A 11 -13.49 29.47 -27.19
CA ALA A 11 -12.89 30.39 -28.17
C ALA A 11 -13.86 31.39 -28.84
N SER A 12 -15.18 31.29 -28.65
CA SER A 12 -16.15 32.23 -29.27
C SER A 12 -16.59 33.39 -28.37
N ALA A 13 -16.03 33.53 -27.16
CA ALA A 13 -16.36 34.63 -26.24
C ALA A 13 -15.25 35.69 -26.05
N LEU A 14 -14.09 35.52 -26.70
CA LEU A 14 -12.92 36.41 -26.53
C LEU A 14 -12.47 37.14 -27.80
N ALA A 15 -13.26 37.10 -28.87
CA ALA A 15 -13.00 37.84 -30.10
C ALA A 15 -14.22 38.64 -30.55
N GLN A 16 -14.73 39.52 -29.68
CA GLN A 16 -15.59 40.66 -30.05
C GLN A 16 -15.83 41.54 -28.82
N SER A 17 -15.01 42.59 -28.66
CA SER A 17 -15.35 43.84 -27.94
C SER A 17 -14.08 44.66 -27.71
N THR A 18 -13.64 45.37 -28.75
CA THR A 18 -12.80 46.56 -28.59
C THR A 18 -13.73 47.78 -28.57
N SER A 19 -14.38 48.04 -27.45
CA SER A 19 -14.81 49.38 -26.99
C SER A 19 -15.79 49.25 -25.82
N GLY A 20 -15.35 49.50 -24.59
CA GLY A 20 -16.24 49.54 -23.43
C GLY A 20 -15.56 50.17 -22.22
N SER A 21 -16.12 51.29 -21.75
CA SER A 21 -15.61 52.10 -20.64
C SER A 21 -15.48 51.31 -19.33
N PRO A 22 -14.45 51.55 -18.48
CA PRO A 22 -14.17 50.82 -17.23
C PRO A 22 -15.30 50.84 -16.19
N ILE A 23 -16.34 51.66 -16.39
CA ILE A 23 -17.52 51.73 -15.53
C ILE A 23 -18.45 50.51 -15.71
N VAL A 24 -18.49 49.90 -16.90
CA VAL A 24 -19.37 48.74 -17.16
C VAL A 24 -18.82 47.45 -16.53
N LEU A 25 -17.50 47.32 -16.44
CA LEU A 25 -16.84 46.17 -15.82
C LEU A 25 -17.04 46.17 -14.29
N ALA A 26 -17.06 47.36 -13.66
CA ALA A 26 -17.31 47.50 -12.22
C ALA A 26 -18.75 47.15 -11.83
N VAL A 27 -19.74 47.48 -12.67
CA VAL A 27 -21.16 47.16 -12.41
C VAL A 27 -21.44 45.65 -12.57
N LEU A 28 -20.75 44.97 -13.48
CA LEU A 28 -20.85 43.51 -13.66
C LEU A 28 -20.18 42.73 -12.50
N LEU A 29 -19.06 43.23 -11.97
CA LEU A 29 -18.38 42.63 -10.81
C LEU A 29 -19.19 42.77 -9.51
N VAL A 30 -19.86 43.90 -9.29
CA VAL A 30 -20.74 44.09 -8.12
C VAL A 30 -22.00 43.24 -8.19
N SER A 31 -22.52 43.00 -9.40
CA SER A 31 -23.70 42.13 -9.61
C SER A 31 -23.38 40.64 -9.43
N ALA A 32 -22.18 40.20 -9.84
CA ALA A 32 -21.74 38.81 -9.67
C ALA A 32 -21.40 38.46 -8.21
N LEU A 33 -20.85 39.41 -7.44
CA LEU A 33 -20.60 39.23 -6.00
C LEU A 33 -21.91 39.23 -5.18
N GLY A 34 -22.93 40.00 -5.60
CA GLY A 34 -24.25 39.97 -4.98
C GLY A 34 -25.00 38.64 -5.16
N LEU A 35 -24.87 38.01 -6.33
CA LEU A 35 -25.48 36.69 -6.61
C LEU A 35 -24.77 35.55 -5.86
N LEU A 36 -23.46 35.65 -5.66
CA LEU A 36 -22.68 34.66 -4.90
C LEU A 36 -23.00 34.72 -3.40
N ALA A 37 -23.18 35.92 -2.83
CA ALA A 37 -23.61 36.11 -1.44
C ALA A 37 -25.04 35.61 -1.19
N TYR A 38 -25.95 35.79 -2.16
CA TYR A 38 -27.33 35.30 -2.09
C TYR A 38 -27.43 33.77 -2.11
N TRP A 39 -26.49 33.08 -2.74
CA TRP A 39 -26.46 31.61 -2.80
C TRP A 39 -25.81 30.98 -1.55
N ILE A 40 -24.81 31.64 -0.97
CA ILE A 40 -24.08 31.15 0.21
C ILE A 40 -24.91 31.30 1.51
N PHE A 41 -25.77 32.32 1.61
CA PHE A 41 -26.49 32.63 2.85
C PHE A 41 -28.00 32.30 2.85
N ARG A 42 -28.48 31.46 1.93
CA ARG A 42 -29.89 31.09 1.89
C ARG A 42 -30.25 30.19 3.09
N PRO A 43 -31.10 30.61 4.06
CA PRO A 43 -31.58 29.69 5.09
C PRO A 43 -32.54 28.68 4.45
N LYS A 44 -32.35 27.40 4.76
CA LYS A 44 -33.25 26.32 4.34
C LYS A 44 -34.63 26.57 4.98
N SER A 45 -35.63 26.81 4.14
CA SER A 45 -37.04 26.81 4.52
C SER A 45 -37.45 25.37 4.85
N THR A 46 -37.63 25.07 6.14
CA THR A 46 -38.38 23.91 6.62
C THR A 46 -39.87 24.26 6.59
N GLN A 47 -40.63 23.59 5.72
CA GLN A 47 -42.08 23.57 5.85
C GLN A 47 -42.43 22.77 7.12
N HIS A 48 -42.99 23.46 8.11
CA HIS A 48 -43.59 22.87 9.29
C HIS A 48 -44.96 22.29 8.93
N HIS A 49 -45.08 20.95 8.95
CA HIS A 49 -46.34 20.31 9.32
C HIS A 49 -46.31 20.09 10.84
N THR A 50 -47.15 20.85 11.54
CA THR A 50 -47.38 20.76 12.98
C THR A 50 -48.11 19.48 13.34
N LEU A 51 -47.43 18.57 14.03
CA LEU A 51 -48.05 17.55 14.89
C LEU A 51 -47.91 18.01 16.36
N PRO A 52 -48.93 17.81 17.21
CA PRO A 52 -48.87 18.24 18.60
C PRO A 52 -47.86 17.42 19.41
N PRO A 53 -47.18 18.01 20.41
CA PRO A 53 -46.19 17.31 21.21
C PRO A 53 -46.84 16.27 22.16
N PRO A 54 -46.15 15.16 22.45
CA PRO A 54 -46.58 14.23 23.49
C PRO A 54 -46.46 14.86 24.89
N PRO A 55 -47.26 14.42 25.87
CA PRO A 55 -47.24 14.98 27.21
C PRO A 55 -45.91 14.70 27.93
N LEU A 56 -45.40 15.69 28.64
CA LEU A 56 -44.20 15.59 29.47
C LEU A 56 -44.45 14.67 30.68
N PRO A 57 -43.42 13.92 31.13
CA PRO A 57 -43.52 13.08 32.31
C PRO A 57 -43.62 13.92 33.59
N VAL A 58 -44.54 13.52 34.46
CA VAL A 58 -44.80 14.09 35.78
C VAL A 58 -43.62 13.79 36.71
N PRO A 59 -43.07 14.77 37.46
CA PRO A 59 -42.04 14.50 38.47
C PRO A 59 -42.67 13.86 39.72
N PRO A 60 -42.05 12.84 40.33
CA PRO A 60 -42.51 12.33 41.61
C PRO A 60 -42.21 13.36 42.73
N SER A 61 -43.24 13.66 43.52
CA SER A 61 -43.13 14.44 44.77
C SER A 61 -42.48 13.62 45.90
N PRO A 62 -41.87 14.29 46.90
CA PRO A 62 -40.96 13.67 47.85
C PRO A 62 -41.71 12.99 49.00
N GLY A 63 -41.26 11.78 49.36
CA GLY A 63 -41.81 11.01 50.47
C GLY A 63 -40.72 10.28 51.26
N THR A 64 -40.31 10.92 52.36
CA THR A 64 -40.03 10.32 53.67
C THR A 64 -38.89 9.30 53.82
N LEU A 65 -37.76 9.77 54.37
CA LEU A 65 -36.77 8.97 55.12
C LEU A 65 -37.45 8.27 56.32
N PRO A 66 -36.96 7.09 56.76
CA PRO A 66 -36.16 7.14 57.98
C PRO A 66 -34.96 6.18 58.08
N ILE A 67 -33.93 6.72 58.72
CA ILE A 67 -33.12 6.12 59.79
C ILE A 67 -31.96 5.18 59.42
N GLN A 68 -30.80 5.68 59.85
CA GLN A 68 -29.48 5.08 59.99
C GLN A 68 -29.49 3.83 60.88
N ASN A 69 -28.63 2.85 60.56
CA ASN A 69 -27.75 2.28 61.57
C ASN A 69 -26.48 1.68 60.92
N ARG A 70 -25.35 2.00 61.54
CA ARG A 70 -23.98 1.61 61.18
C ARG A 70 -23.65 0.16 61.59
N PRO A 71 -22.52 -0.40 61.13
CA PRO A 71 -22.25 -1.83 60.96
C PRO A 71 -21.51 -2.46 62.14
N GLN A 72 -21.47 -3.81 62.21
CA GLN A 72 -20.39 -4.68 62.74
C GLN A 72 -20.77 -6.18 62.52
N PRO A 73 -19.87 -7.17 62.66
CA PRO A 73 -18.81 -7.55 61.73
C PRO A 73 -18.91 -9.02 61.26
N ALA A 74 -18.01 -9.43 60.36
CA ALA A 74 -17.88 -10.77 59.79
C ALA A 74 -17.55 -11.87 60.82
N PRO A 75 -17.82 -13.15 60.46
CA PRO A 75 -16.96 -14.24 60.90
C PRO A 75 -16.39 -15.09 59.74
N ALA A 76 -15.15 -15.50 60.01
CA ALA A 76 -14.22 -16.42 59.38
C ALA A 76 -14.69 -17.55 58.44
N ILE A 77 -13.76 -17.83 57.52
CA ILE A 77 -13.56 -19.02 56.67
C ILE A 77 -13.45 -20.31 57.51
N PRO A 78 -13.89 -21.46 56.97
CA PRO A 78 -13.05 -22.64 57.00
C PRO A 78 -12.87 -23.29 55.61
N LYS A 79 -11.78 -24.06 55.52
CA LYS A 79 -11.13 -24.57 54.32
C LYS A 79 -11.41 -26.09 54.19
N VAL A 80 -11.53 -26.55 52.94
CA VAL A 80 -11.28 -27.92 52.40
C VAL A 80 -12.34 -29.03 52.63
N ALA A 81 -12.93 -29.54 51.54
CA ALA A 81 -12.72 -30.91 51.00
C ALA A 81 -13.70 -31.25 49.85
N SER A 82 -13.19 -31.87 48.78
CA SER A 82 -13.95 -32.51 47.69
C SER A 82 -14.63 -33.81 48.17
N PRO A 83 -15.74 -34.23 47.53
CA PRO A 83 -15.64 -35.42 46.67
C PRO A 83 -16.56 -35.43 45.43
N THR A 84 -16.20 -36.32 44.50
CA THR A 84 -16.80 -36.67 43.21
C THR A 84 -18.08 -37.51 43.36
N LEU A 85 -19.11 -37.27 42.52
CA LEU A 85 -19.83 -38.25 41.67
C LEU A 85 -21.27 -37.80 41.31
N THR A 86 -21.60 -37.95 40.03
CA THR A 86 -22.91 -37.80 39.35
C THR A 86 -23.95 -38.83 39.83
N PRO A 87 -25.28 -38.56 39.70
CA PRO A 87 -26.03 -38.93 38.47
C PRO A 87 -27.18 -37.96 38.04
N LYS A 88 -27.56 -38.04 36.76
CA LYS A 88 -28.74 -37.45 36.06
C LYS A 88 -29.96 -38.41 36.15
N PRO A 89 -31.16 -38.12 35.57
CA PRO A 89 -31.88 -36.87 35.22
C PRO A 89 -33.34 -36.85 35.78
N THR A 90 -34.13 -35.76 35.78
CA THR A 90 -35.11 -35.28 34.73
C THR A 90 -36.23 -34.43 35.46
N PRO A 91 -37.22 -33.81 34.77
CA PRO A 91 -37.33 -32.42 34.26
C PRO A 91 -38.28 -31.49 35.07
N VAL A 92 -38.31 -30.17 34.78
CA VAL A 92 -39.52 -29.30 34.59
C VAL A 92 -39.12 -27.87 34.14
N THR A 93 -39.48 -27.54 32.89
CA THR A 93 -40.18 -26.36 32.32
C THR A 93 -39.87 -24.88 32.67
N LYS A 94 -39.31 -24.20 31.65
CA LYS A 94 -39.54 -22.85 31.03
C LYS A 94 -39.58 -21.54 31.85
N SER A 95 -38.73 -20.59 31.41
CA SER A 95 -39.06 -19.18 31.12
C SER A 95 -38.03 -18.62 30.12
N GLN A 96 -38.48 -18.01 29.01
CA GLN A 96 -37.69 -17.46 27.89
C GLN A 96 -37.18 -16.03 28.18
N PRO A 97 -36.14 -15.59 27.46
CA PRO A 97 -36.21 -14.29 26.76
C PRO A 97 -35.86 -14.39 25.26
N GLU A 98 -36.31 -13.36 24.53
CA GLU A 98 -36.37 -13.21 23.06
C GLU A 98 -35.07 -13.53 22.30
N ALA A 99 -35.24 -14.29 21.22
CA ALA A 99 -34.20 -14.63 20.26
C ALA A 99 -34.27 -13.72 19.02
N ALA A 100 -33.10 -13.25 18.59
CA ALA A 100 -32.89 -12.63 17.29
C ALA A 100 -33.25 -13.59 16.13
N ALA A 101 -33.83 -13.03 15.07
CA ALA A 101 -34.39 -13.76 13.94
C ALA A 101 -33.34 -14.61 13.17
N PRO A 102 -33.73 -15.82 12.70
CA PRO A 102 -32.87 -16.65 11.86
C PRO A 102 -32.82 -16.14 10.41
N PRO A 103 -31.74 -16.44 9.65
CA PRO A 103 -31.66 -16.08 8.23
C PRO A 103 -32.66 -16.88 7.37
N PRO A 104 -33.11 -16.33 6.21
CA PRO A 104 -34.11 -16.96 5.35
C PRO A 104 -33.56 -18.19 4.61
N PRO A 105 -34.43 -19.10 4.13
CA PRO A 105 -34.03 -20.35 3.49
C PRO A 105 -33.43 -20.09 2.09
N VAL A 106 -32.36 -20.80 1.77
CA VAL A 106 -31.70 -20.79 0.46
C VAL A 106 -32.51 -21.67 -0.51
N HIS A 107 -32.95 -21.08 -1.62
CA HIS A 107 -33.41 -21.84 -2.79
C HIS A 107 -32.21 -22.51 -3.47
N SER A 108 -32.26 -23.85 -3.55
CA SER A 108 -31.32 -24.69 -4.27
C SER A 108 -31.33 -24.37 -5.76
N LYS A 109 -30.17 -24.01 -6.34
CA LYS A 109 -29.98 -24.05 -7.80
C LYS A 109 -29.71 -25.50 -8.24
N PRO A 110 -30.13 -25.93 -9.46
CA PRO A 110 -30.03 -27.31 -9.91
C PRO A 110 -28.59 -27.71 -10.25
N ILE A 111 -28.25 -28.96 -9.92
CA ILE A 111 -27.02 -29.66 -10.27
C ILE A 111 -27.06 -30.03 -11.77
N PRO A 112 -26.02 -29.75 -12.58
CA PRO A 112 -25.93 -30.32 -13.92
C PRO A 112 -25.56 -31.81 -13.86
N ALA A 113 -26.27 -32.60 -14.68
CA ALA A 113 -26.21 -34.06 -14.71
C ALA A 113 -24.80 -34.63 -15.02
N THR A 114 -24.44 -35.70 -14.30
CA THR A 114 -23.30 -36.57 -14.58
C THR A 114 -23.47 -37.35 -15.89
N PRO A 115 -22.42 -37.50 -16.73
CA PRO A 115 -22.43 -38.38 -17.89
C PRO A 115 -22.26 -39.87 -17.47
N PRO A 116 -22.67 -40.83 -18.33
CA PRO A 116 -22.72 -42.26 -17.98
C PRO A 116 -21.33 -42.93 -17.92
N PRO A 117 -21.20 -44.11 -17.27
CA PRO A 117 -19.92 -44.79 -17.12
C PRO A 117 -19.49 -45.44 -18.44
N THR A 118 -18.20 -45.31 -18.78
CA THR A 118 -17.55 -45.99 -19.91
C THR A 118 -16.83 -47.25 -19.39
N PRO A 119 -16.84 -48.39 -20.11
CA PRO A 119 -16.46 -49.70 -19.56
C PRO A 119 -14.95 -49.88 -19.35
N ALA A 120 -14.64 -50.77 -18.41
CA ALA A 120 -13.29 -51.14 -17.98
C ALA A 120 -12.42 -51.72 -19.10
N ALA A 121 -11.17 -51.24 -19.18
CA ALA A 121 -10.10 -51.82 -20.00
C ALA A 121 -9.05 -52.51 -19.11
N ALA A 122 -8.50 -53.59 -19.67
CA ALA A 122 -7.67 -54.66 -19.09
C ALA A 122 -6.33 -54.23 -18.42
N PRO A 123 -5.70 -55.09 -17.59
CA PRO A 123 -4.52 -54.74 -16.81
C PRO A 123 -3.24 -54.60 -17.67
N PRO A 124 -2.26 -53.78 -17.24
CA PRO A 124 -1.06 -53.53 -18.02
C PRO A 124 -0.06 -54.70 -17.97
N ALA A 125 0.51 -55.02 -19.13
CA ALA A 125 1.64 -55.93 -19.26
C ALA A 125 2.94 -55.33 -18.71
N ARG A 126 3.79 -56.20 -18.17
CA ARG A 126 5.12 -55.89 -17.59
C ARG A 126 6.00 -55.15 -18.60
N ARG A 127 6.58 -54.02 -18.17
CA ARG A 127 7.58 -53.26 -18.94
C ARG A 127 8.98 -53.78 -18.60
N ALA A 128 9.74 -54.13 -19.64
CA ALA A 128 11.14 -54.54 -19.57
C ALA A 128 12.07 -53.38 -19.17
N GLU A 129 13.20 -53.73 -18.56
CA GLU A 129 14.28 -52.82 -18.13
C GLU A 129 14.87 -52.03 -19.31
N PRO A 130 15.25 -50.74 -19.11
CA PRO A 130 15.93 -49.97 -20.14
C PRO A 130 17.43 -50.29 -20.19
N THR A 131 17.87 -50.82 -21.34
CA THR A 131 19.26 -50.87 -21.77
C THR A 131 19.84 -49.45 -21.91
N GLN A 132 21.03 -49.25 -21.33
CA GLN A 132 21.85 -48.04 -21.51
C GLN A 132 22.27 -47.84 -22.98
N PRO A 133 22.14 -46.63 -23.56
CA PRO A 133 22.84 -46.29 -24.78
C PRO A 133 24.24 -45.73 -24.47
N THR A 134 25.23 -46.29 -25.17
CA THR A 134 26.63 -45.86 -25.22
C THR A 134 26.82 -44.41 -25.66
N PRO A 135 27.85 -43.70 -25.17
CA PRO A 135 28.12 -42.30 -25.51
C PRO A 135 28.70 -42.15 -26.93
N PRO A 136 28.39 -41.04 -27.63
CA PRO A 136 28.97 -40.75 -28.94
C PRO A 136 30.44 -40.28 -28.84
N PRO A 137 31.24 -40.41 -29.91
CA PRO A 137 32.64 -40.02 -29.92
C PRO A 137 32.82 -38.51 -29.81
N ALA A 138 33.87 -38.12 -29.07
CA ALA A 138 34.22 -36.73 -28.77
C ALA A 138 34.53 -35.92 -30.04
N THR A 139 33.79 -34.83 -30.23
CA THR A 139 34.16 -33.76 -31.16
C THR A 139 35.28 -32.91 -30.55
N PRO A 140 36.26 -32.45 -31.33
CA PRO A 140 37.38 -31.66 -30.82
C PRO A 140 36.87 -30.32 -30.29
N ARG A 141 37.35 -30.00 -29.08
CA ARG A 141 37.05 -28.79 -28.31
C ARG A 141 37.34 -27.54 -29.18
N PRO A 142 36.37 -26.65 -29.42
CA PRO A 142 36.67 -25.37 -30.04
C PRO A 142 37.61 -24.59 -29.12
N ALA A 143 38.64 -23.98 -29.71
CA ALA A 143 39.60 -23.14 -29.01
C ALA A 143 38.87 -22.08 -28.15
N PRO A 144 39.42 -21.71 -26.98
CA PRO A 144 38.80 -20.71 -26.12
C PRO A 144 38.55 -19.43 -26.92
N ARG A 145 37.29 -18.99 -27.01
CA ARG A 145 36.96 -17.66 -27.49
C ARG A 145 37.76 -16.65 -26.66
N PRO A 146 38.40 -15.65 -27.28
CA PRO A 146 39.03 -14.58 -26.53
C PRO A 146 37.99 -13.99 -25.59
N ALA A 147 38.41 -13.68 -24.37
CA ALA A 147 37.61 -13.02 -23.35
C ALA A 147 36.80 -11.88 -24.00
N PRO A 148 35.53 -11.67 -23.60
CA PRO A 148 34.74 -10.57 -24.13
C PRO A 148 35.57 -9.29 -23.92
N GLN A 149 36.02 -8.72 -25.04
CA GLN A 149 36.60 -7.39 -25.03
C GLN A 149 35.52 -6.49 -24.47
N HIS A 150 35.80 -5.90 -23.31
CA HIS A 150 34.96 -4.87 -22.72
C HIS A 150 34.51 -3.94 -23.85
N PRO A 151 33.21 -3.75 -24.08
CA PRO A 151 32.79 -2.68 -24.98
C PRO A 151 33.43 -1.41 -24.45
N ALA A 152 34.12 -0.71 -25.35
CA ALA A 152 34.80 0.54 -25.05
C ALA A 152 33.90 1.40 -24.16
N ALA A 153 34.47 1.89 -23.06
CA ALA A 153 33.81 2.73 -22.08
C ALA A 153 32.87 3.73 -22.78
N GLU A 154 31.57 3.47 -22.69
CA GLU A 154 30.55 4.43 -23.10
C GLU A 154 30.79 5.66 -22.23
N GLN A 155 30.99 6.80 -22.89
CA GLN A 155 31.59 8.00 -22.31
C GLN A 155 30.91 8.36 -20.98
N VAL A 156 31.66 8.20 -19.88
CA VAL A 156 31.33 8.82 -18.60
C VAL A 156 31.22 10.33 -18.86
N PRO A 157 30.11 10.99 -18.50
CA PRO A 157 29.94 12.42 -18.73
C PRO A 157 31.12 13.19 -18.16
N VAL A 158 31.61 14.15 -18.93
CA VAL A 158 32.67 15.09 -18.53
C VAL A 158 32.31 15.67 -17.16
N PRO A 159 33.22 15.69 -16.18
CA PRO A 159 32.95 16.31 -14.88
C PRO A 159 32.63 17.80 -15.06
N GLY A 160 31.51 18.28 -14.52
CA GLY A 160 31.44 19.69 -14.12
C GLY A 160 30.11 20.43 -14.12
N GLU A 161 29.07 20.02 -14.87
CA GLU A 161 27.85 20.84 -14.96
C GLU A 161 26.55 20.01 -14.84
N ILE A 162 25.70 20.42 -13.90
CA ILE A 162 24.34 19.89 -13.75
C ILE A 162 23.50 20.32 -14.94
N LYS A 163 22.96 19.34 -15.69
CA LYS A 163 21.95 19.62 -16.72
C LYS A 163 20.57 19.81 -16.09
N TYR A 164 19.72 20.57 -16.78
CA TYR A 164 18.34 20.81 -16.40
C TYR A 164 17.40 20.44 -17.55
N ILE A 165 16.14 20.17 -17.24
CA ILE A 165 15.11 19.99 -18.28
C ILE A 165 15.05 21.23 -19.17
N GLY A 166 14.97 21.03 -20.48
CA GLY A 166 14.96 22.09 -21.50
C GLY A 166 13.58 22.34 -22.13
N TYR A 167 12.53 21.79 -21.53
CA TYR A 167 11.14 21.92 -21.98
C TYR A 167 10.25 22.36 -20.83
N GLU A 168 9.11 22.97 -21.16
CA GLU A 168 8.07 23.24 -20.16
C GLU A 168 7.20 22.00 -19.98
N PRO A 169 7.05 21.49 -18.75
CA PRO A 169 6.10 20.43 -18.44
C PRO A 169 4.68 20.75 -18.93
N LEU A 170 4.02 19.75 -19.52
CA LEU A 170 2.64 19.90 -19.95
C LEU A 170 1.68 19.82 -18.75
N PRO A 171 0.47 20.43 -18.83
CA PRO A 171 -0.52 20.34 -17.77
C PRO A 171 -0.79 18.88 -17.38
N ALA A 172 -0.79 18.62 -16.07
CA ALA A 172 -1.10 17.30 -15.55
C ALA A 172 -2.48 16.85 -16.03
N ARG A 173 -2.56 15.60 -16.50
CA ARG A 173 -3.81 14.95 -16.87
C ARG A 173 -4.23 13.98 -15.77
N SER A 174 -5.47 13.52 -15.83
CA SER A 174 -5.94 12.48 -14.92
C SER A 174 -5.08 11.23 -15.08
N ASN A 175 -4.56 10.72 -13.95
CA ASN A 175 -3.86 9.44 -13.88
C ASN A 175 -4.82 8.27 -13.62
N SER A 176 -6.11 8.42 -13.97
CA SER A 176 -7.12 7.38 -13.79
C SER A 176 -7.17 6.36 -14.93
N ARG A 177 -6.44 6.59 -16.03
CA ARG A 177 -6.40 5.67 -17.19
C ARG A 177 -5.02 5.64 -17.85
N TYR A 178 -4.58 4.46 -18.25
CA TYR A 178 -3.42 4.25 -19.10
C TYR A 178 -3.70 4.56 -20.59
N PRO A 179 -2.70 5.04 -21.36
CA PRO A 179 -1.42 5.52 -20.85
C PRO A 179 -1.58 6.83 -20.09
N TYR A 180 -0.82 7.02 -19.01
CA TYR A 180 -0.74 8.29 -18.30
C TYR A 180 0.71 8.73 -18.10
N LEU A 181 0.87 10.02 -17.79
CA LEU A 181 2.15 10.69 -17.68
C LEU A 181 2.26 11.41 -16.35
N ARG A 182 3.40 11.30 -15.68
CA ARG A 182 3.81 12.22 -14.61
C ARG A 182 5.00 13.06 -15.08
N TRP A 183 4.88 14.36 -14.86
CA TRP A 183 5.86 15.35 -15.28
C TRP A 183 6.73 15.81 -14.11
N PRO A 184 7.97 16.24 -14.38
CA PRO A 184 8.69 17.14 -13.50
C PRO A 184 7.86 18.38 -13.17
N ALA A 185 8.11 19.00 -12.02
CA ALA A 185 7.37 20.18 -11.58
C ALA A 185 7.53 21.35 -12.58
N ALA A 186 6.40 21.93 -13.01
CA ALA A 186 6.35 23.06 -13.95
C ALA A 186 7.01 24.33 -13.39
N GLY A 187 7.51 25.19 -14.28
CA GLY A 187 8.13 26.47 -13.92
C GLY A 187 9.40 26.39 -13.07
N LYS A 188 9.99 25.20 -12.87
CA LYS A 188 11.22 24.97 -12.10
C LYS A 188 12.34 24.47 -13.00
N ARG A 189 13.57 24.95 -12.77
CA ARG A 189 14.80 24.32 -13.28
C ARG A 189 15.03 23.01 -12.52
N VAL A 190 14.40 21.93 -12.97
CA VAL A 190 14.59 20.60 -12.37
C VAL A 190 15.92 20.01 -12.89
N PRO A 191 16.85 19.61 -11.99
CA PRO A 191 18.10 18.99 -12.39
C PRO A 191 17.84 17.59 -12.98
N VAL A 192 18.61 17.21 -13.99
CA VAL A 192 18.50 15.91 -14.66
C VAL A 192 19.55 14.96 -14.07
N LYS A 193 19.08 13.89 -13.42
CA LYS A 193 19.95 12.80 -13.00
C LYS A 193 20.14 11.81 -14.13
N PHE A 194 21.39 11.56 -14.51
CA PHE A 194 21.72 10.63 -15.58
C PHE A 194 21.60 9.18 -15.10
N PRO A 195 21.10 8.27 -15.96
CA PRO A 195 21.10 6.84 -15.64
C PRO A 195 22.52 6.26 -15.73
N ARG A 196 22.75 5.16 -15.04
CA ARG A 196 23.98 4.36 -15.12
C ARG A 196 23.70 3.03 -15.80
N ALA A 197 24.69 2.51 -16.51
CA ALA A 197 24.62 1.19 -17.11
C ALA A 197 24.56 0.09 -16.03
N GLY A 198 23.81 -0.96 -16.30
CA GLY A 198 23.55 -2.09 -15.40
C GLY A 198 22.10 -2.14 -14.96
N ARG A 199 21.59 -3.36 -14.77
CA ARG A 199 20.28 -3.65 -14.18
C ARG A 199 20.32 -4.97 -13.43
N SER A 200 19.36 -5.19 -12.55
CA SER A 200 19.00 -6.49 -12.03
C SER A 200 18.44 -7.36 -13.16
N ALA A 201 18.67 -8.66 -13.11
CA ALA A 201 18.21 -9.57 -14.17
C ALA A 201 16.69 -9.81 -14.15
N ASN A 202 15.96 -9.18 -13.24
CA ASN A 202 14.50 -9.22 -13.20
C ASN A 202 13.93 -8.37 -14.34
N ARG A 203 13.07 -8.99 -15.17
CA ARG A 203 12.33 -8.37 -16.27
C ARG A 203 10.88 -8.81 -16.21
N GLY A 204 9.97 -7.85 -16.37
CA GLY A 204 8.57 -8.10 -16.66
C GLY A 204 8.40 -8.87 -17.96
N TYR A 205 7.27 -9.59 -18.06
CA TYR A 205 7.04 -10.56 -19.13
C TYR A 205 7.07 -9.94 -20.52
N CYS A 206 6.51 -8.73 -20.68
CA CYS A 206 6.42 -8.02 -21.95
C CYS A 206 7.62 -7.10 -22.27
N GLU A 207 8.54 -6.85 -21.31
CA GLU A 207 9.62 -5.86 -21.47
C GLU A 207 10.49 -6.14 -22.69
N ALA A 208 11.00 -7.38 -22.82
CA ALA A 208 11.96 -7.73 -23.86
C ALA A 208 11.37 -7.55 -25.27
N ALA A 209 10.14 -8.04 -25.47
CA ALA A 209 9.43 -7.91 -26.74
C ALA A 209 9.12 -6.44 -27.06
N PHE A 210 8.73 -5.63 -26.06
CA PHE A 210 8.45 -4.22 -26.29
C PHE A 210 9.69 -3.41 -26.65
N VAL A 211 10.84 -3.72 -26.05
CA VAL A 211 12.13 -3.11 -26.41
C VAL A 211 12.48 -3.37 -27.89
N GLU A 212 12.15 -4.54 -28.44
CA GLU A 212 12.35 -4.83 -29.87
C GLU A 212 11.48 -3.92 -30.75
N HIS A 213 10.21 -3.71 -30.39
CA HIS A 213 9.33 -2.75 -31.06
C HIS A 213 9.87 -1.32 -30.97
N LEU A 214 10.30 -0.87 -29.79
CA LEU A 214 10.88 0.46 -29.62
C LEU A 214 12.12 0.65 -30.50
N ARG A 215 13.04 -0.31 -30.52
CA ARG A 215 14.28 -0.22 -31.33
C ARG A 215 14.01 -0.17 -32.83
N ARG A 216 12.87 -0.68 -33.31
CA ARG A 216 12.44 -0.55 -34.71
C ARG A 216 12.10 0.89 -35.09
N PHE A 217 11.46 1.64 -34.18
CA PHE A 217 11.00 3.01 -34.45
C PHE A 217 11.94 4.10 -33.91
N PHE A 218 12.78 3.76 -32.92
CA PHE A 218 13.79 4.61 -32.31
C PHE A 218 15.17 3.94 -32.45
N PRO A 219 15.72 3.87 -33.68
CA PRO A 219 16.96 3.17 -33.94
C PRO A 219 18.16 3.86 -33.29
N LYS A 220 19.24 3.11 -33.01
CA LYS A 220 20.46 3.63 -32.37
C LYS A 220 21.13 4.79 -33.12
N SER A 221 20.95 4.87 -34.44
CA SER A 221 21.45 5.98 -35.28
C SER A 221 20.59 7.24 -35.21
N GLY A 222 19.41 7.15 -34.60
CA GLY A 222 18.46 8.25 -34.45
C GLY A 222 18.76 9.15 -33.23
N PRO A 223 17.99 10.23 -33.07
CA PRO A 223 18.19 11.20 -31.99
C PRO A 223 17.66 10.75 -30.62
N VAL A 224 16.98 9.60 -30.55
CA VAL A 224 16.37 9.04 -29.33
C VAL A 224 17.06 7.72 -29.02
N ARG A 225 17.65 7.61 -27.83
CA ARG A 225 18.34 6.40 -27.37
C ARG A 225 17.39 5.55 -26.53
N VAL A 226 17.21 4.28 -26.89
CA VAL A 226 16.45 3.29 -26.12
C VAL A 226 17.41 2.48 -25.24
N LEU A 227 17.21 2.53 -23.93
CA LEU A 227 18.04 1.90 -22.92
C LEU A 227 17.20 0.94 -22.08
N ASP A 228 17.58 -0.33 -22.02
CA ASP A 228 16.87 -1.41 -21.31
C ASP A 228 17.76 -2.13 -20.28
N ASN A 229 18.94 -1.57 -20.00
CA ASN A 229 19.95 -2.09 -19.07
C ASN A 229 20.57 -0.93 -18.28
N HIS A 230 19.71 -0.09 -17.72
CA HIS A 230 20.12 1.11 -17.01
C HIS A 230 19.27 1.29 -15.76
N HIS A 231 19.85 1.97 -14.78
CA HIS A 231 19.22 2.28 -13.51
C HIS A 231 19.53 3.71 -13.08
N LEU A 232 18.72 4.25 -12.17
CA LEU A 232 18.95 5.52 -11.52
C LEU A 232 19.44 5.26 -10.09
N PRO A 233 20.70 5.62 -9.76
CA PRO A 233 21.22 5.36 -8.42
C PRO A 233 20.46 6.17 -7.39
N THR A 234 20.33 5.64 -6.19
CA THR A 234 19.74 6.32 -5.03
C THR A 234 20.84 6.84 -4.12
N ALA A 235 20.50 7.76 -3.21
CA ALA A 235 21.46 8.22 -2.22
C ALA A 235 21.92 7.08 -1.30
N ASN A 236 23.15 7.19 -0.78
CA ASN A 236 23.72 6.32 0.26
C ASN A 236 23.79 4.82 -0.09
N ALA A 237 24.08 4.49 -1.36
CA ALA A 237 24.27 3.12 -1.84
C ALA A 237 23.08 2.18 -1.55
N SER A 238 21.87 2.74 -1.41
CA SER A 238 20.64 1.94 -1.42
C SER A 238 20.39 1.37 -2.82
N ARG A 239 19.44 0.42 -2.94
CA ARG A 239 19.17 -0.21 -4.23
C ARG A 239 18.69 0.83 -5.25
N PRO A 240 19.24 0.85 -6.47
CA PRO A 240 18.84 1.80 -7.49
C PRO A 240 17.42 1.54 -8.00
N TYR A 241 16.79 2.56 -8.58
CA TYR A 241 15.52 2.40 -9.30
C TYR A 241 15.78 2.04 -10.76
N GLU A 242 15.16 0.96 -11.22
CA GLU A 242 15.34 0.45 -12.58
C GLU A 242 14.06 0.71 -13.38
N PRO A 243 14.08 1.62 -14.38
CA PRO A 243 12.95 1.77 -15.30
C PRO A 243 12.82 0.51 -16.18
N ASP A 244 11.60 0.12 -16.55
CA ASP A 244 11.41 -1.01 -17.48
C ASP A 244 12.09 -0.71 -18.82
N VAL A 245 11.86 0.50 -19.36
CA VAL A 245 12.60 1.03 -20.49
C VAL A 245 12.85 2.53 -20.32
N ALA A 246 14.08 2.98 -20.55
CA ALA A 246 14.43 4.39 -20.61
C ALA A 246 14.59 4.88 -22.06
N LEU A 247 14.00 6.05 -22.38
CA LEU A 247 14.26 6.74 -23.65
C LEU A 247 14.87 8.10 -23.40
N LEU A 248 16.04 8.36 -24.00
CA LEU A 248 16.78 9.61 -23.82
C LEU A 248 16.83 10.41 -25.12
N HIS A 249 16.46 11.69 -25.03
CA HIS A 249 16.51 12.65 -26.14
C HIS A 249 17.11 13.98 -25.68
N GLU A 250 18.42 14.13 -25.90
CA GLU A 250 19.23 15.25 -25.38
C GLU A 250 19.53 16.35 -26.42
N ARG A 251 18.84 16.32 -27.56
CA ARG A 251 19.12 17.25 -28.67
C ARG A 251 18.82 18.69 -28.28
N ASN A 252 19.67 19.63 -28.72
CA ASN A 252 19.46 21.08 -28.57
C ASN A 252 19.17 21.55 -27.12
N GLY A 253 19.70 20.84 -26.12
CA GLY A 253 19.48 21.19 -24.71
C GLY A 253 18.11 20.79 -24.17
N LEU A 254 17.29 20.02 -24.92
CA LEU A 254 15.98 19.56 -24.48
C LEU A 254 16.06 18.71 -23.21
N ASN A 255 17.06 17.82 -23.13
CA ASN A 255 17.28 16.90 -22.02
C ASN A 255 15.99 16.17 -21.59
N LEU A 256 15.30 15.52 -22.53
CA LEU A 256 14.12 14.71 -22.28
C LEU A 256 14.50 13.28 -21.92
N PHE A 257 14.15 12.85 -20.70
CA PHE A 257 14.44 11.53 -20.16
C PHE A 257 13.10 10.88 -19.81
N LEU A 258 12.71 9.86 -20.56
CA LEU A 258 11.47 9.12 -20.33
C LEU A 258 11.76 7.84 -19.55
N ASN A 259 11.08 7.67 -18.43
CA ASN A 259 10.91 6.38 -17.77
C ASN A 259 9.60 5.78 -18.30
N VAL A 260 9.69 4.75 -19.13
CA VAL A 260 8.53 4.02 -19.64
C VAL A 260 8.35 2.77 -18.78
N GLU A 261 7.24 2.72 -18.04
CA GLU A 261 6.85 1.58 -17.19
C GLU A 261 5.71 0.78 -17.84
N ILE A 262 5.71 -0.52 -17.63
CA ILE A 262 4.77 -1.50 -18.13
C ILE A 262 4.08 -2.15 -16.92
N ASP A 263 2.89 -1.67 -16.60
CA ASP A 263 2.22 -2.04 -15.35
C ASP A 263 1.37 -3.31 -15.54
N GLU A 264 1.66 -4.34 -14.75
CA GLU A 264 0.82 -5.51 -14.59
C GLU A 264 -0.14 -5.42 -13.38
N PRO A 265 -1.35 -5.99 -13.47
CA PRO A 265 -2.31 -5.92 -12.35
C PRO A 265 -1.96 -6.79 -11.15
N TYR A 266 -1.15 -7.83 -11.33
CA TYR A 266 -0.66 -8.69 -10.24
C TYR A 266 0.61 -9.40 -10.67
N ASP A 267 1.48 -9.78 -9.74
CA ASP A 267 2.73 -10.46 -10.05
C ASP A 267 2.52 -11.90 -10.54
N GLY A 268 3.40 -12.39 -11.42
CA GLY A 268 3.24 -13.72 -12.02
C GLY A 268 3.49 -14.91 -11.08
N ALA A 269 4.23 -14.70 -9.97
CA ALA A 269 4.70 -15.77 -9.10
C ALA A 269 3.69 -16.12 -8.00
N ASN A 270 3.18 -15.11 -7.31
CA ASN A 270 2.29 -15.22 -6.16
C ASN A 270 0.87 -14.71 -6.46
N ARG A 271 0.68 -14.04 -7.62
CA ARG A 271 -0.57 -13.36 -7.99
C ARG A 271 -1.01 -12.31 -6.97
N LEU A 272 -0.05 -11.65 -6.32
CA LEU A 272 -0.36 -10.53 -5.44
C LEU A 272 -0.53 -9.27 -6.29
N PRO A 273 -1.50 -8.40 -5.97
CA PRO A 273 -1.70 -7.13 -6.66
C PRO A 273 -0.43 -6.28 -6.80
N THR A 274 -0.33 -5.59 -7.92
CA THR A 274 0.77 -4.67 -8.27
C THR A 274 0.22 -3.45 -8.99
N HIS A 275 0.95 -2.33 -8.90
CA HIS A 275 0.63 -1.09 -9.62
C HIS A 275 -0.81 -0.62 -9.41
N CYS A 276 -1.33 -0.80 -8.20
CA CYS A 276 -2.65 -0.32 -7.86
C CYS A 276 -2.62 1.19 -7.65
N GLN A 277 -3.78 1.84 -7.70
CA GLN A 277 -3.91 3.28 -7.46
C GLN A 277 -3.13 3.73 -6.22
N GLY A 278 -2.14 4.62 -6.41
CA GLY A 278 -1.30 5.18 -5.35
C GLY A 278 -0.03 4.39 -5.00
N ASP A 279 0.12 3.13 -5.44
CA ASP A 279 1.30 2.31 -5.11
C ASP A 279 2.61 2.90 -5.63
N ASP A 280 2.54 3.57 -6.78
CA ASP A 280 3.69 4.01 -7.56
C ASP A 280 4.08 5.48 -7.35
N ASP A 281 3.30 6.24 -6.57
CA ASP A 281 3.46 7.68 -6.39
C ASP A 281 4.86 8.07 -5.91
N SER A 282 5.36 7.36 -4.89
CA SER A 282 6.70 7.58 -4.34
C SER A 282 7.82 7.29 -5.36
N ARG A 283 7.64 6.26 -6.19
CA ARG A 283 8.58 5.91 -7.27
C ARG A 283 8.54 6.98 -8.37
N ASP A 284 7.36 7.38 -8.82
CA ASP A 284 7.22 8.40 -9.85
C ASP A 284 7.78 9.76 -9.38
N ASN A 285 7.56 10.11 -8.12
CA ASN A 285 8.11 11.32 -7.50
C ASN A 285 9.64 11.28 -7.46
N PHE A 286 10.25 10.10 -7.24
CA PHE A 286 11.69 9.93 -7.30
C PHE A 286 12.25 10.27 -8.70
N PHE A 287 11.63 9.77 -9.77
CA PHE A 287 12.04 10.06 -11.15
C PHE A 287 11.76 11.52 -11.55
N THR A 288 10.56 12.03 -11.28
CA THR A 288 10.13 13.37 -11.71
C THR A 288 10.89 14.50 -11.02
N SER A 289 11.24 14.34 -9.75
CA SER A 289 12.11 15.28 -9.03
C SER A 289 13.55 15.32 -9.57
N ARG A 290 13.94 14.31 -10.36
CA ARG A 290 15.28 14.17 -10.98
C ARG A 290 15.25 14.39 -12.50
N GLY A 291 14.23 15.08 -12.98
CA GLY A 291 14.13 15.54 -14.38
C GLY A 291 13.62 14.50 -15.36
N TRP A 292 13.08 13.37 -14.90
CA TRP A 292 12.49 12.35 -15.77
C TRP A 292 10.98 12.55 -15.92
N VAL A 293 10.45 12.27 -17.11
CA VAL A 293 9.01 12.10 -17.31
C VAL A 293 8.70 10.62 -17.15
N VAL A 294 7.70 10.27 -16.34
CA VAL A 294 7.24 8.88 -16.21
C VAL A 294 6.04 8.68 -17.11
N LEU A 295 6.12 7.72 -18.03
CA LEU A 295 5.05 7.30 -18.92
C LEU A 295 4.70 5.85 -18.60
N ARG A 296 3.45 5.60 -18.20
CA ARG A 296 3.02 4.26 -17.81
C ARG A 296 2.03 3.71 -18.82
N PHE A 297 2.23 2.46 -19.24
CA PHE A 297 1.29 1.68 -20.03
C PHE A 297 0.79 0.50 -19.21
N ALA A 298 -0.45 0.08 -19.41
CA ALA A 298 -0.86 -1.24 -18.91
C ALA A 298 -0.20 -2.33 -19.77
N GLU A 299 0.22 -3.44 -19.16
CA GLU A 299 0.85 -4.57 -19.85
C GLU A 299 0.03 -5.05 -21.05
N ILE A 300 -1.30 -5.10 -20.91
CA ILE A 300 -2.21 -5.49 -22.01
C ILE A 300 -2.12 -4.55 -23.22
N GLN A 301 -1.88 -3.24 -23.03
CA GLN A 301 -1.69 -2.30 -24.14
C GLN A 301 -0.38 -2.58 -24.87
N VAL A 302 0.69 -2.83 -24.11
CA VAL A 302 2.00 -3.19 -24.67
C VAL A 302 1.92 -4.51 -25.43
N HIS A 303 1.25 -5.51 -24.86
CA HIS A 303 1.12 -6.83 -25.46
C HIS A 303 0.28 -6.81 -26.75
N GLN A 304 -0.90 -6.19 -26.72
CA GLN A 304 -1.86 -6.26 -27.82
C GLN A 304 -1.72 -5.14 -28.85
N GLN A 305 -1.14 -4.00 -28.46
CA GLN A 305 -1.05 -2.78 -29.28
C GLN A 305 0.34 -2.10 -29.16
N PRO A 306 1.47 -2.81 -29.36
CA PRO A 306 2.81 -2.27 -29.14
C PRO A 306 3.15 -1.08 -30.06
N GLU A 307 2.72 -1.12 -31.32
CA GLU A 307 2.95 0.00 -32.25
C GLU A 307 2.18 1.26 -31.84
N ALA A 308 0.98 1.11 -31.29
CA ALA A 308 0.20 2.24 -30.75
C ALA A 308 0.88 2.85 -29.52
N CYS A 309 1.50 2.02 -28.67
CA CYS A 309 2.31 2.51 -27.56
C CYS A 309 3.56 3.27 -28.06
N CYS A 310 4.23 2.78 -29.10
CA CYS A 310 5.34 3.48 -29.76
C CYS A 310 4.88 4.81 -30.38
N ALA A 311 3.69 4.86 -30.98
CA ALA A 311 3.10 6.08 -31.54
C ALA A 311 2.86 7.13 -30.44
N VAL A 312 2.37 6.74 -29.26
CA VAL A 312 2.22 7.66 -28.12
C VAL A 312 3.55 8.32 -27.74
N ILE A 313 4.63 7.54 -27.67
CA ILE A 313 5.98 8.04 -27.37
C ILE A 313 6.46 8.99 -28.48
N ALA A 314 6.31 8.61 -29.74
CA ALA A 314 6.77 9.43 -30.87
C ALA A 314 6.03 10.79 -30.94
N HIS A 315 4.72 10.79 -30.71
CA HIS A 315 3.94 12.03 -30.66
C HIS A 315 4.27 12.89 -29.44
N LEU A 316 4.59 12.27 -28.29
CA LEU A 316 5.07 12.99 -27.11
C LEU A 316 6.39 13.72 -27.42
N ILE A 317 7.34 13.03 -28.03
CA ILE A 317 8.64 13.61 -28.41
C ILE A 317 8.43 14.73 -29.43
N ALA A 318 7.65 14.51 -30.50
CA ALA A 318 7.36 15.53 -31.51
C ALA A 318 6.70 16.80 -30.96
N ARG A 319 5.92 16.66 -29.87
CA ARG A 319 5.31 17.79 -29.19
C ARG A 319 6.32 18.66 -28.42
N LEU A 320 7.42 18.06 -27.96
CA LEU A 320 8.46 18.74 -27.19
C LEU A 320 9.66 19.17 -28.05
N ASP A 321 9.98 18.41 -29.10
CA ASP A 321 10.94 18.76 -30.15
C ASP A 321 10.21 18.88 -31.50
N PRO A 322 9.86 20.09 -31.94
CA PRO A 322 9.26 20.31 -33.26
C PRO A 322 10.13 19.85 -34.45
N ALA A 323 11.44 19.65 -34.25
CA ALA A 323 12.34 19.13 -35.28
C ALA A 323 12.36 17.59 -35.33
N TYR A 324 11.70 16.91 -34.40
CA TYR A 324 11.58 15.45 -34.41
C TYR A 324 10.53 15.01 -35.43
N GLN A 325 10.95 14.13 -36.34
CA GLN A 325 10.08 13.55 -37.36
C GLN A 325 9.54 12.20 -36.89
N ILE A 326 8.21 12.10 -36.77
CA ILE A 326 7.55 10.84 -36.43
C ILE A 326 7.71 9.87 -37.62
N PRO A 327 8.11 8.60 -37.38
CA PRO A 327 8.13 7.58 -38.42
C PRO A 327 6.78 7.46 -39.13
N GLU A 328 6.76 7.43 -40.47
CA GLU A 328 5.53 7.46 -41.26
C GLU A 328 4.54 6.34 -40.88
N THR A 329 5.07 5.15 -40.58
CA THR A 329 4.27 4.01 -40.10
C THR A 329 3.54 4.29 -38.80
N LEU A 330 4.02 5.19 -37.94
CA LEU A 330 3.38 5.55 -36.68
C LEU A 330 2.39 6.71 -36.82
N LEU A 331 2.40 7.46 -37.93
CA LEU A 331 1.46 8.57 -38.17
C LEU A 331 0.03 8.06 -38.40
N SER A 332 -0.12 6.89 -39.02
CA SER A 332 -1.41 6.26 -39.29
C SER A 332 -1.90 5.37 -38.14
N VAL A 333 -1.04 5.07 -37.18
CA VAL A 333 -1.37 4.22 -36.03
C VAL A 333 -2.17 5.04 -35.02
N GLY A 334 -3.34 4.51 -34.64
CA GLY A 334 -4.18 5.12 -33.61
C GLY A 334 -3.56 5.06 -32.21
N THR A 335 -4.21 5.67 -31.24
CA THR A 335 -3.82 5.52 -29.83
C THR A 335 -4.30 4.20 -29.25
N PRO A 336 -3.54 3.59 -28.32
CA PRO A 336 -3.96 2.34 -27.70
C PRO A 336 -5.29 2.53 -26.95
N ALA A 337 -6.12 1.49 -26.91
CA ALA A 337 -7.35 1.51 -26.13
C ALA A 337 -7.05 1.84 -24.66
N GLY A 338 -7.71 2.86 -24.10
CA GLY A 338 -7.42 3.30 -22.73
C GLY A 338 -7.87 2.27 -21.69
N VAL A 339 -7.02 1.99 -20.71
CA VAL A 339 -7.30 1.04 -19.62
C VAL A 339 -7.46 1.81 -18.32
N ALA A 340 -8.50 1.56 -17.53
CA ALA A 340 -8.61 2.21 -16.22
C ALA A 340 -7.49 1.73 -15.29
N VAL A 341 -6.90 2.64 -14.51
CA VAL A 341 -5.96 2.23 -13.45
C VAL A 341 -6.76 1.46 -12.39
N TRP A 342 -6.30 0.25 -12.08
CA TRP A 342 -7.00 -0.68 -11.20
C TRP A 342 -6.69 -0.41 -9.73
N ASP A 343 -7.66 -0.72 -8.88
CA ASP A 343 -7.45 -0.82 -7.42
C ASP A 343 -7.09 -2.25 -7.02
N VAL A 344 -6.82 -2.43 -5.72
CA VAL A 344 -6.44 -3.74 -5.15
C VAL A 344 -7.56 -4.77 -5.32
N VAL A 345 -8.82 -4.37 -5.15
CA VAL A 345 -9.99 -5.26 -5.28
C VAL A 345 -10.08 -5.81 -6.71
N GLN A 346 -9.97 -4.96 -7.71
CA GLN A 346 -10.04 -5.33 -9.12
C GLN A 346 -8.83 -6.18 -9.52
N ALA A 347 -7.63 -5.84 -9.06
CA ALA A 347 -6.44 -6.68 -9.24
C ALA A 347 -6.62 -8.09 -8.66
N GLN A 348 -7.16 -8.22 -7.44
CA GLN A 348 -7.46 -9.51 -6.81
C GLN A 348 -8.53 -10.31 -7.58
N LYS A 349 -9.57 -9.64 -8.10
CA LYS A 349 -10.56 -10.27 -8.99
C LYS A 349 -9.90 -10.82 -10.25
N TRP A 350 -9.03 -10.03 -10.89
CA TRP A 350 -8.29 -10.44 -12.09
C TRP A 350 -7.26 -11.53 -11.82
N ALA A 351 -6.62 -11.54 -10.64
CA ALA A 351 -5.72 -12.60 -10.20
C ALA A 351 -6.46 -13.93 -10.09
N LYS A 352 -7.64 -13.94 -9.44
CA LYS A 352 -8.51 -15.13 -9.32
C LYS A 352 -9.01 -15.62 -10.67
N ALA A 353 -9.30 -14.70 -11.58
CA ALA A 353 -9.73 -15.00 -12.94
C ALA A 353 -8.58 -15.42 -13.88
N ARG A 354 -7.30 -15.32 -13.46
CA ARG A 354 -6.13 -15.53 -14.33
C ARG A 354 -6.13 -14.63 -15.57
N TYR A 355 -6.58 -13.39 -15.39
CA TYR A 355 -6.76 -12.42 -16.46
C TYR A 355 -5.49 -12.15 -17.29
N ARG A 356 -4.31 -12.01 -16.66
CA ARG A 356 -3.02 -11.86 -17.36
C ARG A 356 -2.74 -13.08 -18.23
N GLU A 357 -2.84 -14.28 -17.67
CA GLU A 357 -2.60 -15.50 -18.41
C GLU A 357 -3.52 -15.64 -19.64
N GLN A 358 -4.79 -15.24 -19.51
CA GLN A 358 -5.75 -15.25 -20.61
C GLN A 358 -5.34 -14.33 -21.76
N TYR A 359 -5.01 -13.06 -21.49
CA TYR A 359 -4.67 -12.12 -22.58
C TYR A 359 -3.26 -12.31 -23.13
N LEU A 360 -2.33 -12.88 -22.34
CA LEU A 360 -0.98 -13.24 -22.78
C LEU A 360 -0.94 -14.58 -23.53
N GLY A 361 -2.01 -15.38 -23.44
CA GLY A 361 -2.08 -16.70 -24.08
C GLY A 361 -1.17 -17.74 -23.43
N ILE A 362 -0.92 -17.64 -22.12
CA ILE A 362 -0.05 -18.56 -21.37
C ILE A 362 -0.86 -19.37 -20.34
N ILE A 363 -0.31 -20.51 -19.90
CA ILE A 363 -0.92 -21.32 -18.85
C ILE A 363 -0.52 -20.81 -17.47
N ASP A 364 0.76 -20.49 -17.28
CA ASP A 364 1.34 -19.88 -16.08
C ASP A 364 2.65 -19.17 -16.44
N PHE A 365 3.20 -18.40 -15.49
CA PHE A 365 4.44 -17.64 -15.65
C PHE A 365 5.72 -18.47 -15.36
N GLY A 366 5.59 -19.76 -15.07
CA GLY A 366 6.70 -20.61 -14.65
C GLY A 366 7.29 -20.24 -13.28
N ARG A 367 8.46 -20.79 -12.96
CA ARG A 367 9.23 -20.44 -11.77
C ARG A 367 10.19 -19.31 -12.12
N TYR A 368 10.14 -18.24 -11.33
CA TYR A 368 11.18 -17.21 -11.35
C TYR A 368 12.43 -17.74 -10.62
N GLU A 369 13.57 -17.75 -11.30
CA GLU A 369 14.86 -17.83 -10.62
C GLU A 369 15.24 -16.41 -10.19
N SER A 370 15.33 -16.16 -8.88
CA SER A 370 15.80 -14.85 -8.39
C SER A 370 17.28 -14.72 -8.71
N SER A 371 17.60 -13.95 -9.74
CA SER A 371 18.96 -13.49 -9.98
C SER A 371 19.33 -12.41 -8.97
N GLY A 372 20.52 -12.55 -8.37
CA GLY A 372 20.98 -11.72 -7.26
C GLY A 372 21.03 -10.21 -7.53
N VAL A 373 21.20 -9.47 -6.44
CA VAL A 373 21.25 -8.00 -6.38
C VAL A 373 22.39 -7.47 -7.25
N GLY A 374 22.08 -6.55 -8.19
CA GLY A 374 23.09 -5.79 -8.92
C GLY A 374 23.91 -4.93 -7.95
N PRO A 375 25.22 -4.74 -8.19
CA PRO A 375 26.09 -4.03 -7.24
C PRO A 375 25.59 -2.60 -7.01
N ALA A 376 25.65 -2.15 -5.75
CA ALA A 376 25.46 -0.74 -5.44
C ALA A 376 26.53 0.07 -6.17
N ALA A 377 26.11 1.09 -6.92
CA ALA A 377 27.03 1.91 -7.68
C ALA A 377 27.71 2.93 -6.76
N GLU A 378 29.03 3.09 -6.87
CA GLU A 378 29.78 4.08 -6.07
C GLU A 378 29.23 5.50 -6.30
N PRO A 379 28.98 6.31 -5.26
CA PRO A 379 28.42 7.65 -5.41
C PRO A 379 29.30 8.56 -6.28
N LEU A 380 28.71 9.28 -7.23
CA LEU A 380 29.42 10.30 -8.01
C LEU A 380 29.21 11.69 -7.37
N PRO A 381 30.23 12.59 -7.35
CA PRO A 381 30.10 13.92 -6.77
C PRO A 381 28.92 14.74 -7.34
N ILE A 382 28.70 14.67 -8.66
CA ILE A 382 27.60 15.37 -9.32
C ILE A 382 26.22 14.87 -8.85
N GLU A 383 26.11 13.58 -8.51
CA GLU A 383 24.85 13.03 -8.00
C GLU A 383 24.57 13.56 -6.59
N ALA A 384 25.58 13.66 -5.73
CA ALA A 384 25.43 14.24 -4.41
C ALA A 384 24.94 15.70 -4.47
N GLU A 385 25.40 16.45 -5.47
CA GLU A 385 24.94 17.82 -5.70
C GLU A 385 23.49 17.87 -6.20
N ILE A 386 23.10 16.98 -7.12
CA ILE A 386 21.70 16.82 -7.56
C ILE A 386 20.81 16.43 -6.38
N GLU A 387 21.20 15.47 -5.55
CA GLU A 387 20.44 15.05 -4.37
C GLU A 387 20.25 16.20 -3.37
N LYS A 388 21.26 17.06 -3.21
CA LYS A 388 21.15 18.28 -2.40
C LYS A 388 20.11 19.26 -2.97
N LEU A 389 20.10 19.48 -4.29
CA LEU A 389 19.11 20.35 -4.94
C LEU A 389 17.68 19.78 -4.82
N VAL A 390 17.53 18.46 -4.98
CA VAL A 390 16.23 17.78 -4.82
C VAL A 390 15.72 17.93 -3.38
N ALA A 391 16.57 17.67 -2.38
CA ALA A 391 16.19 17.79 -0.97
C ALA A 391 15.83 19.24 -0.57
N GLN A 392 16.48 20.24 -1.16
CA GLN A 392 16.14 21.65 -0.94
C GLN A 392 14.78 22.04 -1.55
N ALA A 393 14.42 21.44 -2.67
CA ALA A 393 13.15 21.72 -3.35
C ALA A 393 11.93 21.10 -2.66
N ALA A 394 12.13 20.02 -1.88
CA ALA A 394 11.09 19.31 -1.14
C ALA A 394 11.66 18.78 0.19
N PRO A 395 11.86 19.65 1.20
CA PRO A 395 12.41 19.23 2.49
C PRO A 395 11.42 18.32 3.23
N LEU A 396 11.95 17.24 3.81
CA LEU A 396 11.18 16.35 4.68
C LEU A 396 10.84 17.04 6.01
N PRO A 397 9.70 16.68 6.65
CA PRO A 397 9.34 17.25 7.93
C PRO A 397 10.41 16.91 8.98
N PRO A 398 10.73 17.86 9.88
CA PRO A 398 11.68 17.59 10.95
C PRO A 398 11.14 16.49 11.86
N PRO A 399 12.00 15.58 12.38
CA PRO A 399 11.55 14.56 13.30
C PRO A 399 10.99 15.19 14.58
N PRO A 400 10.00 14.56 15.23
CA PRO A 400 9.47 15.06 16.50
C PRO A 400 10.58 15.13 17.56
N LYS A 401 10.39 16.05 18.53
CA LYS A 401 11.32 16.18 19.66
C LYS A 401 11.36 14.87 20.44
N PRO A 402 12.55 14.36 20.81
CA PRO A 402 12.63 13.08 21.51
C PRO A 402 12.01 13.16 22.91
N GLY A 403 11.16 12.18 23.22
CA GLY A 403 10.59 11.97 24.56
C GLY A 403 11.64 11.50 25.59
N THR A 404 11.22 11.35 26.85
CA THR A 404 12.10 10.96 27.98
C THR A 404 12.73 9.59 27.77
N LEU A 405 11.95 8.58 27.38
CA LEU A 405 12.47 7.24 27.08
C LEU A 405 13.39 7.27 25.86
N GLN A 406 13.12 8.17 24.91
CA GLN A 406 13.97 8.32 23.75
C GLN A 406 15.37 8.82 24.11
N LYS A 407 15.43 9.83 24.99
CA LYS A 407 16.67 10.40 25.52
C LYS A 407 17.44 9.42 26.39
N ALA A 408 16.75 8.63 27.21
CA ALA A 408 17.36 7.66 28.11
C ALA A 408 17.98 6.46 27.38
N ASN A 409 17.47 6.09 26.21
CA ASN A 409 17.86 4.86 25.51
C ASN A 409 18.32 5.09 24.04
N PRO A 410 19.15 6.09 23.72
CA PRO A 410 19.34 6.62 22.35
C PRO A 410 19.58 5.55 21.27
N ASP A 411 19.00 5.78 20.09
CA ASP A 411 19.14 4.88 18.93
C ASP A 411 20.02 5.57 17.88
N PRO A 412 21.24 5.06 17.64
CA PRO A 412 22.17 5.66 16.69
C PRO A 412 21.67 5.62 15.25
N ARG A 413 20.72 4.73 14.93
CA ARG A 413 20.16 4.56 13.57
C ARG A 413 19.06 5.58 13.27
N ARG A 414 18.57 6.32 14.28
CA ARG A 414 17.45 7.27 14.12
C ARG A 414 17.70 8.36 13.10
N SER A 415 18.92 8.88 12.99
CA SER A 415 19.21 10.03 12.12
C SER A 415 18.95 9.78 10.63
N ALA A 416 18.95 8.50 10.23
CA ALA A 416 18.66 8.09 8.87
C ALA A 416 17.15 7.94 8.61
N LEU A 417 16.29 7.89 9.62
CA LEU A 417 14.87 7.66 9.44
C LEU A 417 14.06 8.95 9.69
N SER A 418 13.13 9.23 8.79
CA SER A 418 12.11 10.26 8.97
C SER A 418 10.74 9.70 8.60
N PHE A 419 9.69 10.25 9.22
CA PHE A 419 8.31 9.85 8.97
C PHE A 419 7.47 11.09 8.72
N ASP A 420 6.78 11.10 7.57
CA ASP A 420 5.77 12.09 7.25
C ASP A 420 4.42 11.56 7.71
N ALA A 421 3.89 12.16 8.77
CA ALA A 421 2.63 11.72 9.39
C ALA A 421 1.42 12.02 8.50
N ASP A 422 1.45 13.11 7.72
CA ASP A 422 0.35 13.52 6.85
C ASP A 422 0.28 12.61 5.62
N ALA A 423 1.43 12.30 5.03
CA ALA A 423 1.54 11.36 3.92
C ALA A 423 1.54 9.88 4.35
N HIS A 424 1.63 9.60 5.66
CA HIS A 424 1.82 8.26 6.23
C HIS A 424 3.00 7.49 5.58
N GLN A 425 4.11 8.20 5.30
CA GLN A 425 5.23 7.68 4.51
C GLN A 425 6.54 7.73 5.30
N TYR A 426 7.24 6.60 5.34
CA TYR A 426 8.59 6.53 5.91
C TYR A 426 9.62 6.87 4.85
N TYR A 427 10.72 7.47 5.28
CA TYR A 427 11.89 7.72 4.45
C TYR A 427 13.15 7.28 5.18
N ILE A 428 13.94 6.43 4.55
CA ILE A 428 15.26 6.01 5.04
C ILE A 428 16.29 6.72 4.16
N ASN A 429 17.14 7.53 4.77
CA ASN A 429 18.14 8.35 4.09
C ASN A 429 17.55 9.22 2.96
N GLY A 430 16.36 9.77 3.20
CA GLY A 430 15.61 10.58 2.24
C GLY A 430 14.90 9.80 1.13
N GLN A 431 15.00 8.46 1.11
CA GLN A 431 14.36 7.61 0.11
C GLN A 431 13.10 6.94 0.70
N PRO A 432 11.97 6.89 -0.04
CA PRO A 432 10.75 6.26 0.45
C PRO A 432 10.95 4.80 0.86
N ALA A 433 10.38 4.41 1.99
CA ALA A 433 10.41 3.07 2.55
C ALA A 433 8.99 2.49 2.65
N LEU A 434 8.86 1.19 2.40
CA LEU A 434 7.59 0.48 2.54
C LEU A 434 7.26 0.34 4.04
N ALA A 435 6.03 0.70 4.42
CA ALA A 435 5.56 0.45 5.78
C ALA A 435 5.29 -1.05 6.00
N VAL A 436 5.67 -1.58 7.17
CA VAL A 436 5.40 -2.98 7.55
C VAL A 436 3.91 -3.33 7.45
N SER A 437 3.03 -2.43 7.87
CA SER A 437 1.57 -2.61 7.76
C SER A 437 1.10 -2.72 6.31
N THR A 438 1.60 -1.85 5.42
CA THR A 438 1.30 -1.89 3.98
C THR A 438 1.87 -3.14 3.30
N LEU A 439 3.02 -3.64 3.74
CA LEU A 439 3.52 -4.93 3.26
C LEU A 439 2.56 -6.06 3.62
N ILE A 440 2.12 -6.10 4.88
CA ILE A 440 1.24 -7.16 5.38
C ILE A 440 -0.11 -7.14 4.67
N SER A 441 -0.71 -5.96 4.46
CA SER A 441 -2.04 -5.86 3.81
C SER A 441 -2.07 -6.46 2.41
N ARG A 442 -0.93 -6.45 1.68
CA ARG A 442 -0.82 -7.08 0.34
C ARG A 442 -1.12 -8.57 0.33
N PHE A 443 -0.99 -9.25 1.47
CA PHE A 443 -1.26 -10.67 1.61
C PHE A 443 -2.70 -10.96 2.06
N PHE A 444 -3.58 -9.97 2.15
CA PHE A 444 -4.96 -10.19 2.57
C PHE A 444 -5.94 -9.63 1.54
N PRO A 445 -7.14 -10.21 1.45
CA PRO A 445 -8.21 -9.68 0.61
C PRO A 445 -8.58 -8.25 0.99
N GLU A 446 -8.70 -7.38 0.00
CA GLU A 446 -9.17 -6.01 0.22
C GLU A 446 -10.70 -6.01 0.40
N PHE A 447 -11.22 -5.13 1.25
CA PHE A 447 -12.66 -5.07 1.48
C PHE A 447 -13.37 -4.42 0.29
N ASP A 448 -14.15 -5.23 -0.44
CA ASP A 448 -14.95 -4.79 -1.59
C ASP A 448 -16.15 -3.93 -1.12
N THR A 449 -15.86 -2.66 -0.85
CA THR A 449 -16.84 -1.71 -0.34
C THR A 449 -18.01 -1.55 -1.31
N GLU A 450 -17.75 -1.47 -2.61
CA GLU A 450 -18.78 -1.33 -3.66
C GLU A 450 -19.77 -2.51 -3.62
N TYR A 451 -19.26 -3.74 -3.68
CA TYR A 451 -20.11 -4.93 -3.61
C TYR A 451 -20.89 -5.02 -2.30
N TRP A 452 -20.20 -4.89 -1.17
CA TRP A 452 -20.82 -5.12 0.14
C TRP A 452 -21.81 -4.03 0.53
N SER A 453 -21.52 -2.77 0.19
CA SER A 453 -22.45 -1.66 0.40
C SER A 453 -23.71 -1.85 -0.42
N ALA A 454 -23.61 -2.24 -1.70
CA ALA A 454 -24.77 -2.52 -2.54
C ALA A 454 -25.61 -3.68 -1.99
N TYR A 455 -24.96 -4.76 -1.56
CA TYR A 455 -25.63 -5.89 -0.94
C TYR A 455 -26.38 -5.50 0.34
N LYS A 456 -25.75 -4.71 1.21
CA LYS A 456 -26.34 -4.28 2.49
C LYS A 456 -27.41 -3.22 2.32
N ALA A 457 -27.25 -2.33 1.36
CA ALA A 457 -28.24 -1.32 0.97
C ALA A 457 -29.56 -1.98 0.54
N ALA A 458 -29.47 -3.01 -0.31
CA ALA A 458 -30.64 -3.79 -0.73
C ALA A 458 -31.37 -4.47 0.45
N GLN A 459 -30.63 -4.94 1.47
CA GLN A 459 -31.23 -5.52 2.68
C GLN A 459 -31.92 -4.48 3.58
N ARG A 460 -31.41 -3.24 3.59
CA ARG A 460 -31.87 -2.17 4.47
C ARG A 460 -32.91 -1.25 3.82
N GLY A 461 -33.07 -1.32 2.50
CA GLY A 461 -33.93 -0.40 1.74
C GLY A 461 -33.36 1.02 1.65
N CYS A 462 -32.03 1.16 1.62
CA CYS A 462 -31.31 2.44 1.51
C CYS A 462 -30.35 2.42 0.31
N THR A 463 -29.56 3.48 0.07
CA THR A 463 -28.59 3.47 -1.05
C THR A 463 -27.23 2.86 -0.64
N PRO A 464 -26.44 2.32 -1.59
CA PRO A 464 -25.07 1.84 -1.32
C PRO A 464 -24.17 2.94 -0.75
N GLU A 465 -24.31 4.17 -1.25
CA GLU A 465 -23.50 5.32 -0.82
C GLU A 465 -23.75 5.66 0.65
N GLU A 466 -25.00 5.59 1.11
CA GLU A 466 -25.34 5.80 2.53
C GLU A 466 -24.68 4.75 3.44
N VAL A 467 -24.68 3.48 3.02
CA VAL A 467 -24.02 2.40 3.77
C VAL A 467 -22.50 2.56 3.77
N ALA A 468 -21.92 2.88 2.61
CA ALA A 468 -20.48 3.11 2.49
C ALA A 468 -20.03 4.31 3.34
N GLN A 469 -20.81 5.40 3.35
CA GLN A 469 -20.53 6.57 4.18
C GLN A 469 -20.64 6.25 5.67
N GLU A 470 -21.66 5.50 6.10
CA GLU A 470 -21.78 5.04 7.50
C GLU A 470 -20.53 4.26 7.95
N TRP A 471 -20.02 3.36 7.10
CA TRP A 471 -18.81 2.59 7.38
C TRP A 471 -17.56 3.48 7.40
N ALA A 472 -17.44 4.40 6.45
CA ALA A 472 -16.34 5.36 6.40
C ALA A 472 -16.29 6.24 7.66
N ASP A 473 -17.44 6.75 8.11
CA ASP A 473 -17.54 7.59 9.31
C ASP A 473 -17.15 6.80 10.57
N LYS A 474 -17.63 5.56 10.69
CA LYS A 474 -17.26 4.65 11.79
C LYS A 474 -15.78 4.31 11.79
N ALA A 475 -15.20 4.04 10.61
CA ALA A 475 -13.78 3.77 10.45
C ALA A 475 -12.94 4.99 10.85
N ALA A 476 -13.32 6.18 10.38
CA ALA A 476 -12.63 7.43 10.70
C ALA A 476 -12.72 7.77 12.20
N ALA A 477 -13.88 7.61 12.83
CA ALA A 477 -14.05 7.80 14.26
C ALA A 477 -13.21 6.80 15.09
N SER A 478 -13.21 5.53 14.69
CA SER A 478 -12.43 4.48 15.37
C SER A 478 -10.93 4.71 15.24
N SER A 479 -10.46 5.11 14.06
CA SER A 479 -9.06 5.45 13.80
C SER A 479 -8.62 6.64 14.66
N ARG A 480 -9.36 7.76 14.63
CA ARG A 480 -9.06 8.94 15.46
C ARG A 480 -8.99 8.61 16.95
N ALA A 481 -9.95 7.84 17.46
CA ALA A 481 -9.95 7.43 18.87
C ALA A 481 -8.75 6.53 19.21
N GLY A 482 -8.34 5.66 18.30
CA GLY A 482 -7.11 4.86 18.42
C GLY A 482 -5.85 5.74 18.48
N THR A 483 -5.70 6.67 17.54
CA THR A 483 -4.57 7.62 17.51
C THR A 483 -4.49 8.45 18.79
N ILE A 484 -5.62 8.96 19.29
CA ILE A 484 -5.67 9.71 20.54
C ILE A 484 -5.21 8.83 21.71
N LEU A 485 -5.67 7.58 21.80
CA LEU A 485 -5.28 6.67 22.86
C LEU A 485 -3.77 6.37 22.85
N HIS A 486 -3.19 6.13 21.67
CA HIS A 486 -1.74 5.94 21.51
C HIS A 486 -0.96 7.15 22.01
N GLN A 487 -1.36 8.36 21.58
CA GLN A 487 -0.72 9.60 22.04
C GLN A 487 -0.82 9.77 23.57
N GLN A 488 -1.98 9.49 24.17
CA GLN A 488 -2.16 9.55 25.63
C GLN A 488 -1.23 8.60 26.37
N ILE A 489 -1.05 7.37 25.87
CA ILE A 489 -0.15 6.38 26.46
C ILE A 489 1.32 6.80 26.29
N GLU A 490 1.69 7.32 25.12
CA GLU A 490 3.03 7.85 24.87
C GLU A 490 3.35 9.02 25.81
N ASP A 491 2.43 9.98 25.96
CA ASP A 491 2.56 11.13 26.85
C ASP A 491 2.65 10.70 28.31
N PHE A 492 1.90 9.67 28.72
CA PHE A 492 2.02 9.10 30.06
C PHE A 492 3.44 8.60 30.34
N TYR A 493 4.00 7.79 29.44
CA TYR A 493 5.35 7.22 29.64
C TYR A 493 6.47 8.26 29.48
N ASN A 494 6.31 9.27 28.63
CA ASN A 494 7.39 10.23 28.35
C ASN A 494 7.28 11.53 29.15
N GLN A 495 6.11 11.89 29.63
CA GLN A 495 5.83 13.19 30.28
C GLN A 495 5.17 13.03 31.65
N GLY A 496 4.73 11.81 32.02
CA GLY A 496 4.00 11.56 33.25
C GLY A 496 2.58 12.14 33.22
N THR A 497 2.05 12.46 32.04
CA THR A 497 0.73 13.09 31.87
C THR A 497 -0.36 12.03 31.86
N PRO A 498 -1.23 11.93 32.89
CA PRO A 498 -2.36 11.04 32.85
C PRO A 498 -3.47 11.60 31.96
N ALA A 499 -4.21 10.71 31.31
CA ALA A 499 -5.45 11.03 30.62
C ALA A 499 -6.67 10.43 31.35
N THR A 500 -7.87 10.75 30.87
CA THR A 500 -9.14 10.22 31.35
C THR A 500 -9.83 9.40 30.26
N GLY A 501 -10.90 8.67 30.61
CA GLY A 501 -11.63 7.79 29.69
C GLY A 501 -11.48 6.32 30.04
N SER A 502 -12.41 5.48 29.57
CA SER A 502 -12.42 4.05 29.88
C SER A 502 -11.25 3.31 29.25
N GLU A 503 -10.87 3.64 28.01
CA GLU A 503 -9.71 3.03 27.36
C GLU A 503 -8.40 3.31 28.11
N PHE A 504 -8.20 4.56 28.55
CA PHE A 504 -7.02 4.92 29.33
C PHE A 504 -7.06 4.30 30.74
N ALA A 505 -8.24 4.14 31.34
CA ALA A 505 -8.39 3.41 32.60
C ALA A 505 -8.02 1.92 32.47
N HIS A 506 -8.34 1.29 31.34
CA HIS A 506 -7.86 -0.06 31.02
C HIS A 506 -6.34 -0.11 30.91
N PHE A 507 -5.73 0.87 30.24
CA PHE A 507 -4.28 0.99 30.18
C PHE A 507 -3.65 1.15 31.57
N LEU A 508 -4.19 2.03 32.43
CA LEU A 508 -3.69 2.20 33.81
C LEU A 508 -3.81 0.90 34.62
N SER A 509 -4.86 0.13 34.40
CA SER A 509 -5.05 -1.18 35.05
C SER A 509 -3.98 -2.18 34.59
N PHE A 510 -3.66 -2.20 33.29
CA PHE A 510 -2.52 -2.97 32.76
C PHE A 510 -1.20 -2.49 33.39
N HIS A 511 -0.90 -1.20 33.33
CA HIS A 511 0.35 -0.63 33.86
C HIS A 511 0.58 -0.98 35.34
N ARG A 512 -0.47 -0.93 36.18
CA ARG A 512 -0.39 -1.33 37.59
C ARG A 512 -0.14 -2.83 37.77
N ALA A 513 -0.84 -3.68 37.01
CA ALA A 513 -0.69 -5.13 37.07
C ALA A 513 0.69 -5.59 36.59
N PHE A 514 1.29 -4.84 35.66
CA PHE A 514 2.59 -5.11 35.06
C PHE A 514 3.66 -4.09 35.49
N SER A 515 3.63 -3.64 36.75
CA SER A 515 4.57 -2.67 37.32
C SER A 515 6.04 -3.11 37.34
N HIS A 516 6.30 -4.40 37.08
CA HIS A 516 7.64 -4.96 36.92
C HIS A 516 8.24 -4.70 35.53
N LEU A 517 7.44 -4.28 34.54
CA LEU A 517 7.95 -3.93 33.22
C LEU A 517 8.79 -2.66 33.33
N VAL A 518 9.97 -2.68 32.71
CA VAL A 518 10.85 -1.52 32.61
C VAL A 518 10.68 -0.92 31.21
N PRO A 519 9.99 0.23 31.04
CA PRO A 519 9.84 0.87 29.75
C PRO A 519 11.21 1.17 29.13
N HIS A 520 11.41 0.68 27.91
CA HIS A 520 12.62 0.95 27.13
C HIS A 520 12.37 2.01 26.07
N ARG A 521 11.28 1.86 25.32
CA ARG A 521 10.86 2.76 24.24
C ARG A 521 9.34 2.77 24.07
N THR A 522 8.84 3.89 23.56
CA THR A 522 7.51 4.04 22.97
C THR A 522 7.67 4.59 21.56
N GLU A 523 6.69 4.34 20.69
CA GLU A 523 6.69 4.82 19.29
C GLU A 523 8.06 4.61 18.62
N TRP A 524 8.65 3.43 18.83
CA TRP A 524 10.01 3.16 18.36
C TRP A 524 9.98 2.84 16.88
N GLN A 525 10.42 3.80 16.09
CA GLN A 525 10.56 3.63 14.66
C GLN A 525 11.80 2.78 14.34
N VAL A 526 11.60 1.68 13.63
CA VAL A 526 12.63 0.73 13.23
C VAL A 526 12.61 0.49 11.72
N TYR A 527 13.76 0.14 11.15
CA TYR A 527 13.87 -0.06 9.71
C TYR A 527 14.99 -1.00 9.28
N SER A 528 14.86 -1.47 8.03
CA SER A 528 15.89 -2.17 7.25
C SER A 528 16.19 -1.35 5.99
N GLU A 529 17.42 -0.87 5.85
CA GLU A 529 17.95 -0.18 4.67
C GLU A 529 17.96 -1.10 3.45
N GLU A 530 18.38 -2.35 3.64
CA GLU A 530 18.48 -3.36 2.59
C GLU A 530 17.14 -3.55 1.87
N LEU A 531 16.07 -3.71 2.66
CA LEU A 531 14.72 -3.93 2.13
C LEU A 531 13.89 -2.66 2.04
N MET A 532 14.47 -1.49 2.38
CA MET A 532 13.77 -0.22 2.65
C MET A 532 12.38 -0.44 3.25
N LEU A 533 12.35 -1.15 4.37
CA LEU A 533 11.14 -1.48 5.11
C LEU A 533 11.22 -0.77 6.45
N ALA A 534 10.14 -0.13 6.89
CA ALA A 534 10.10 0.59 8.15
C ALA A 534 8.75 0.41 8.87
N GLY A 535 8.75 0.64 10.18
CA GLY A 535 7.52 0.74 10.94
C GLY A 535 7.78 1.21 12.36
N THR A 536 6.70 1.37 13.13
CA THR A 536 6.75 1.94 14.48
C THR A 536 6.16 0.95 15.47
N LEU A 537 6.91 0.66 16.53
CA LEU A 537 6.46 -0.17 17.64
C LEU A 537 5.84 0.70 18.74
N ASP A 538 4.65 0.36 19.21
CA ASP A 538 3.95 1.15 20.22
C ASP A 538 4.69 1.20 21.56
N PHE A 539 5.07 0.04 22.11
CA PHE A 539 5.75 -0.05 23.41
C PHE A 539 6.71 -1.23 23.49
N VAL A 540 7.90 -0.97 24.01
CA VAL A 540 8.93 -1.97 24.23
C VAL A 540 9.42 -1.89 25.67
N ALA A 541 9.38 -3.01 26.37
CA ALA A 541 9.93 -3.16 27.71
C ALA A 541 11.26 -3.93 27.67
N ARG A 542 12.17 -3.62 28.60
CA ARG A 542 13.41 -4.37 28.81
C ARG A 542 13.24 -5.34 29.96
N ASN A 543 13.56 -6.61 29.70
CA ASN A 543 13.58 -7.66 30.70
C ASN A 543 14.89 -7.60 31.52
N THR A 544 14.89 -8.24 32.68
CA THR A 544 16.04 -8.30 33.59
C THR A 544 17.26 -9.01 32.98
N ASP A 545 17.04 -9.93 32.05
CA ASP A 545 18.08 -10.63 31.27
C ASP A 545 18.60 -9.83 30.08
N GLY A 546 18.13 -8.60 29.89
CA GLY A 546 18.52 -7.70 28.80
C GLY A 546 17.75 -7.92 27.49
N THR A 547 16.90 -8.95 27.40
CA THR A 547 15.99 -9.12 26.25
C THR A 547 14.87 -8.07 26.24
N LEU A 548 14.14 -8.00 25.14
CA LEU A 548 13.01 -7.09 24.95
C LEU A 548 11.68 -7.84 24.91
N SER A 549 10.64 -7.18 25.37
CA SER A 549 9.24 -7.60 25.22
C SER A 549 8.46 -6.51 24.49
N ILE A 550 7.71 -6.89 23.46
CA ILE A 550 6.94 -5.93 22.64
C ILE A 550 5.46 -5.98 23.03
N TYR A 551 4.86 -4.82 23.22
CA TYR A 551 3.44 -4.66 23.48
C TYR A 551 2.85 -3.69 22.46
N ASP A 552 1.70 -4.07 21.93
CA ASP A 552 1.02 -3.34 20.87
C ASP A 552 -0.43 -3.04 21.32
N TRP A 553 -0.80 -1.76 21.34
CA TRP A 553 -2.03 -1.25 21.92
C TRP A 553 -3.16 -1.31 20.87
N LYS A 554 -4.16 -2.15 21.11
CA LYS A 554 -5.29 -2.31 20.17
C LYS A 554 -6.60 -1.82 20.76
N ARG A 555 -7.14 -0.76 20.15
CA ARG A 555 -8.53 -0.33 20.36
C ARG A 555 -9.45 -0.99 19.33
N SER A 556 -9.69 -2.30 19.46
CA SER A 556 -10.50 -3.05 18.49
C SER A 556 -11.29 -4.19 19.12
N HIS A 557 -12.57 -4.31 18.75
CA HIS A 557 -13.43 -5.45 19.08
C HIS A 557 -13.28 -6.62 18.11
N LYS A 558 -12.35 -6.55 17.14
CA LYS A 558 -12.14 -7.59 16.12
C LYS A 558 -11.02 -8.57 16.46
N VAL A 559 -10.30 -8.34 17.56
CA VAL A 559 -9.16 -9.17 17.98
C VAL A 559 -9.63 -10.29 18.90
N VAL A 560 -10.38 -9.94 19.94
CA VAL A 560 -10.92 -10.86 20.94
C VAL A 560 -12.42 -10.62 21.15
N ASP A 561 -13.14 -11.62 21.63
CA ASP A 561 -14.49 -11.44 22.15
C ASP A 561 -14.49 -10.87 23.59
N ALA A 562 -15.67 -10.66 24.18
CA ALA A 562 -15.80 -10.15 25.55
C ALA A 562 -15.21 -11.09 26.62
N ALA A 563 -15.02 -12.38 26.33
CA ALA A 563 -14.34 -13.32 27.22
C ALA A 563 -12.80 -13.25 27.07
N GLY A 564 -12.29 -12.54 26.07
CA GLY A 564 -10.88 -12.47 25.73
C GLY A 564 -10.40 -13.58 24.80
N GLN A 565 -11.30 -14.33 24.17
CA GLN A 565 -10.94 -15.36 23.21
C GLN A 565 -10.70 -14.75 21.83
N VAL A 566 -9.62 -15.17 21.16
CA VAL A 566 -9.26 -14.65 19.83
C VAL A 566 -10.36 -14.95 18.82
N GLN A 567 -10.74 -13.91 18.05
CA GLN A 567 -11.69 -14.03 16.96
C GLN A 567 -10.98 -14.41 15.66
N LEU A 568 -11.28 -15.60 15.15
CA LEU A 568 -10.76 -16.10 13.89
C LEU A 568 -11.84 -16.04 12.81
N ASN A 569 -11.42 -15.67 11.59
CA ASN A 569 -12.28 -15.75 10.42
C ASN A 569 -12.18 -17.15 9.82
N ARG A 570 -13.31 -17.87 9.77
CA ARG A 570 -13.39 -19.24 9.24
C ARG A 570 -13.76 -19.31 7.75
N TYR A 571 -14.07 -18.17 7.15
CA TYR A 571 -14.64 -18.10 5.79
C TYR A 571 -13.67 -17.56 4.76
N GLN A 572 -12.56 -16.96 5.20
CA GLN A 572 -11.59 -16.30 4.33
C GLN A 572 -10.19 -16.43 4.92
N THR A 573 -9.22 -16.61 4.04
CA THR A 573 -7.80 -16.72 4.36
C THR A 573 -7.03 -15.59 3.69
N ALA A 574 -5.78 -15.42 4.11
CA ALA A 574 -4.79 -14.64 3.37
C ALA A 574 -4.60 -15.18 1.93
N GLU A 575 -3.96 -14.36 1.10
CA GLU A 575 -3.67 -14.59 -0.31
C GLU A 575 -2.20 -15.00 -0.51
N GLY A 576 -1.90 -15.56 -1.69
CA GLY A 576 -0.54 -15.92 -2.10
C GLY A 576 0.17 -16.85 -1.09
N PRO A 577 1.42 -16.55 -0.70
CA PRO A 577 2.21 -17.46 0.12
C PRO A 577 1.73 -17.56 1.57
N LEU A 578 0.76 -16.76 2.04
CA LEU A 578 0.27 -16.80 3.42
C LEU A 578 -1.10 -17.46 3.57
N GLY A 579 -1.61 -18.13 2.53
CA GLY A 579 -2.99 -18.68 2.51
C GLY A 579 -3.34 -19.72 3.58
N ASP A 580 -2.38 -20.14 4.41
CA ASP A 580 -2.63 -20.94 5.61
C ASP A 580 -3.14 -20.12 6.81
N LEU A 581 -3.14 -18.79 6.73
CA LEU A 581 -3.64 -17.89 7.79
C LEU A 581 -5.08 -17.45 7.54
N PRO A 582 -5.93 -17.39 8.59
CA PRO A 582 -7.25 -16.79 8.47
C PRO A 582 -7.13 -15.28 8.28
N ASP A 583 -8.01 -14.69 7.46
CA ASP A 583 -8.10 -13.24 7.30
C ASP A 583 -8.86 -12.60 8.46
N CYS A 584 -8.14 -12.29 9.54
CA CYS A 584 -8.67 -11.61 10.71
C CYS A 584 -7.64 -10.69 11.36
N SER A 585 -8.11 -9.72 12.16
CA SER A 585 -7.24 -8.73 12.82
C SER A 585 -6.12 -9.35 13.63
N PHE A 586 -6.35 -10.49 14.29
CA PHE A 586 -5.30 -11.19 15.03
C PHE A 586 -4.15 -11.66 14.12
N SER A 587 -4.45 -12.20 12.94
CA SER A 587 -3.42 -12.62 11.97
C SER A 587 -2.58 -11.44 11.49
N HIS A 588 -3.23 -10.32 11.13
CA HIS A 588 -2.56 -9.10 10.69
C HIS A 588 -1.60 -8.58 11.77
N TYR A 589 -2.06 -8.43 13.00
CA TYR A 589 -1.23 -7.92 14.10
C TYR A 589 -0.15 -8.91 14.55
N THR A 590 -0.41 -10.21 14.45
CA THR A 590 0.61 -11.23 14.71
C THR A 590 1.75 -11.13 13.71
N LEU A 591 1.45 -10.96 12.42
CA LEU A 591 2.48 -10.78 11.40
C LEU A 591 3.25 -9.48 11.61
N GLN A 592 2.56 -8.39 11.97
CA GLN A 592 3.18 -7.09 12.26
C GLN A 592 4.22 -7.18 13.37
N GLN A 593 3.83 -7.73 14.52
CA GLN A 593 4.72 -7.98 15.66
C GLN A 593 5.93 -8.85 15.28
N ASN A 594 5.70 -9.92 14.53
CA ASN A 594 6.79 -10.80 14.07
C ASN A 594 7.75 -10.11 13.09
N MET A 595 7.26 -9.21 12.24
CA MET A 595 8.11 -8.37 11.39
C MET A 595 8.94 -7.38 12.22
N TYR A 596 8.37 -6.78 13.26
CA TYR A 596 9.11 -5.91 14.18
C TYR A 596 10.16 -6.67 14.98
N LYS A 597 9.85 -7.88 15.46
CA LYS A 597 10.85 -8.77 16.05
C LYS A 597 11.99 -9.05 15.08
N TRP A 598 11.69 -9.41 13.83
CA TRP A 598 12.71 -9.64 12.82
C TRP A 598 13.60 -8.41 12.57
N LEU A 599 13.02 -7.21 12.47
CA LEU A 599 13.77 -5.95 12.34
C LEU A 599 14.68 -5.72 13.54
N LEU A 600 14.18 -5.86 14.76
CA LEU A 600 14.96 -5.67 15.98
C LEU A 600 16.13 -6.66 16.09
N GLU A 601 15.88 -7.92 15.76
CA GLU A 601 16.90 -8.98 15.86
C GLU A 601 17.95 -8.88 14.75
N THR A 602 17.56 -8.47 13.54
CA THR A 602 18.44 -8.43 12.37
C THR A 602 19.18 -7.10 12.24
N ASN A 603 18.51 -5.97 12.49
CA ASN A 603 19.02 -4.63 12.21
C ASN A 603 19.46 -3.86 13.47
N TYR A 604 19.03 -4.28 14.67
CA TYR A 604 19.30 -3.57 15.93
C TYR A 604 20.07 -4.41 16.96
N GLY A 605 20.44 -5.66 16.64
CA GLY A 605 21.20 -6.53 17.54
C GLY A 605 20.47 -6.84 18.86
N CYS A 606 19.16 -6.68 18.88
CA CYS A 606 18.32 -6.95 20.05
C CYS A 606 17.86 -8.42 20.05
N ARG A 607 17.34 -8.91 21.18
CA ARG A 607 16.63 -10.20 21.24
C ARG A 607 15.23 -9.95 21.81
N VAL A 608 14.20 -10.47 21.15
CA VAL A 608 12.82 -10.32 21.61
C VAL A 608 12.36 -11.61 22.24
N ARG A 609 12.00 -11.57 23.53
CA ARG A 609 11.58 -12.74 24.31
C ARG A 609 10.11 -13.07 24.10
N ASP A 610 9.25 -12.06 24.14
CA ASP A 610 7.81 -12.23 23.98
C ASP A 610 7.17 -10.99 23.33
N MET A 611 5.99 -11.21 22.75
CA MET A 611 5.21 -10.23 22.03
C MET A 611 3.75 -10.36 22.48
N HIS A 612 3.08 -9.22 22.66
CA HIS A 612 1.72 -9.18 23.20
C HIS A 612 0.87 -8.13 22.50
N LEU A 613 -0.40 -8.45 22.23
CA LEU A 613 -1.43 -7.45 21.95
C LEU A 613 -2.12 -7.10 23.27
N VAL A 614 -2.32 -5.81 23.52
CA VAL A 614 -3.07 -5.32 24.67
C VAL A 614 -4.33 -4.64 24.15
N VAL A 615 -5.47 -5.31 24.32
CA VAL A 615 -6.75 -4.83 23.84
C VAL A 615 -7.38 -3.89 24.87
N LEU A 616 -7.60 -2.64 24.48
CA LEU A 616 -8.05 -1.52 25.30
C LEU A 616 -9.35 -0.92 24.75
N HIS A 617 -10.39 -1.73 24.60
CA HIS A 617 -11.67 -1.29 24.02
C HIS A 617 -12.64 -0.80 25.13
N PRO A 618 -13.42 0.28 24.91
CA PRO A 618 -14.34 0.80 25.92
C PRO A 618 -15.54 -0.11 26.19
N ASP A 619 -15.90 -0.99 25.25
CA ASP A 619 -17.04 -1.92 25.38
C ASP A 619 -16.73 -3.15 26.27
N TYR A 620 -15.49 -3.29 26.76
CA TYR A 620 -15.11 -4.36 27.67
C TYR A 620 -14.99 -3.85 29.09
N ASP A 621 -15.24 -4.71 30.08
CA ASP A 621 -15.11 -4.35 31.49
C ASP A 621 -13.64 -4.30 31.97
N ARG A 622 -12.71 -4.78 31.13
CA ARG A 622 -11.26 -4.87 31.42
C ARG A 622 -10.43 -4.85 30.15
N TYR A 623 -9.11 -4.65 30.31
CA TYR A 623 -8.17 -4.95 29.24
C TYR A 623 -8.05 -6.46 29.00
N HIS A 624 -7.68 -6.84 27.78
CA HIS A 624 -7.29 -8.21 27.46
C HIS A 624 -5.85 -8.26 26.96
N LEU A 625 -5.05 -9.16 27.54
CA LEU A 625 -3.69 -9.43 27.11
C LEU A 625 -3.69 -10.69 26.24
N VAL A 626 -3.22 -10.58 25.00
CA VAL A 626 -3.18 -11.68 24.04
C VAL A 626 -1.72 -11.96 23.67
N PRO A 627 -1.16 -13.13 24.05
CA PRO A 627 0.17 -13.54 23.61
C PRO A 627 0.21 -13.69 22.08
N VAL A 628 1.27 -13.18 21.47
CA VAL A 628 1.49 -13.27 20.03
C VAL A 628 2.43 -14.45 19.75
N PRO A 629 2.01 -15.45 18.95
CA PRO A 629 2.86 -16.57 18.63
C PRO A 629 3.97 -16.16 17.64
N GLU A 630 5.14 -16.79 17.77
CA GLU A 630 6.20 -16.62 16.78
C GLU A 630 5.82 -17.25 15.44
N ARG A 631 6.15 -16.55 14.35
CA ARG A 631 5.84 -16.95 12.96
C ARG A 631 7.04 -16.75 12.02
N PRO A 632 8.22 -17.33 12.32
CA PRO A 632 9.42 -17.12 11.49
C PRO A 632 9.23 -17.60 10.04
N ALA A 633 8.46 -18.67 9.82
CA ALA A 633 8.16 -19.17 8.47
C ALA A 633 7.27 -18.20 7.65
N HIS A 634 6.30 -17.54 8.28
CA HIS A 634 5.48 -16.52 7.59
C HIS A 634 6.30 -15.27 7.31
N VAL A 635 7.16 -14.84 8.25
CA VAL A 635 8.11 -13.74 8.03
C VAL A 635 9.01 -14.04 6.84
N ALA A 636 9.64 -15.22 6.79
CA ALA A 636 10.50 -15.61 5.67
C ALA A 636 9.77 -15.52 4.33
N ARG A 637 8.55 -16.07 4.23
CA ARG A 637 7.71 -16.00 3.02
C ARG A 637 7.40 -14.56 2.59
N MET A 638 7.13 -13.65 3.54
CA MET A 638 6.92 -12.23 3.21
C MET A 638 8.20 -11.56 2.72
N LEU A 639 9.34 -11.84 3.37
CA LEU A 639 10.64 -11.28 2.98
C LEU A 639 11.08 -11.77 1.60
N ASP A 640 10.78 -13.02 1.25
CA ASP A 640 11.08 -13.56 -0.08
C ASP A 640 10.33 -12.81 -1.19
N VAL A 641 9.06 -12.44 -0.94
CA VAL A 641 8.30 -11.58 -1.87
C VAL A 641 8.92 -10.18 -1.99
N VAL A 642 9.35 -9.59 -0.87
CA VAL A 642 10.02 -8.27 -0.89
C VAL A 642 11.34 -8.32 -1.65
N ARG A 643 12.13 -9.38 -1.43
CA ARG A 643 13.43 -9.60 -2.09
C ARG A 643 13.29 -9.95 -3.57
N ALA A 644 12.20 -10.56 -4.00
CA ALA A 644 11.95 -10.84 -5.41
C ALA A 644 11.57 -9.59 -6.20
N LYS A 645 10.84 -8.65 -5.57
CA LYS A 645 10.44 -7.37 -6.19
C LYS A 645 11.50 -6.30 -6.14
N ARG A 646 12.41 -6.41 -5.18
CA ARG A 646 13.63 -5.62 -5.20
C ARG A 646 14.53 -6.32 -6.16
#